data_AF-L7U4S8-F1
#
_entry.id   AF-L7U4S8-F1
#
_cell.length_a   1.000
_cell.length_b   1.000
_cell.length_c   1.000
_cell.angle_alpha   90.00
_cell.angle_beta   90.00
_cell.angle_gamma   90.00
#
_symmetry.space_group_name_H-M   'P 1'
#
loop_
_entity.id
_entity.type
_entity.pdbx_description
1 polymer ?
#
loop_
_entity_poly.entity_id
_entity_poly.type
_entity_poly.pdbx_seq_one_letter_code
_entity_poly.pdbx_strand_id
1 'polypeptide(L)'
;MNRANARCLALFASALLLTAGCGLPDSPDVRAEPVGSALVVAVLPRSLPPGEVKRVEVSVTPAQGGAVSADLSAVPDRDALWRGLVGGVHSGASAQVDLRMLGASDAVLGQVSVKEVELLRHQPAFLVLAPQLSGTSRANTAPMIDAVVGAQATVAPQRRMTLRALARPSEQSETLTYAWHATGGFFERETSAEAVWTSPVSRGSVRMRVDVTGSRGAVASLEFFVEVGQGGELGLEREASLNRTPVLMELAVNPVADARVGAPVQLQAAGVDDDGDVLTYAWSSTCQGTFRDASAAVTQFTPSALPTGACNNCELTVKVSDGKGLPRERKTGLCVRSPLAPIISSLTPSATDTTAGVPVWLAATARDPQGEPLTFTWSANTGLLGHATRAGGSGEADWVALSCLPVDAVPTISLTVTNTSGLSASRTVSVDWTGPRCGEFAPCEATLGASAVSLTNDCTTEQSLWIPDGYTLDGARHVLTAVDPRGGRFLGAVLRNRGATAHVRDVTVTARGLSEQVCDDVTTRLRGVLFDGASGSIVDSRVLDLSQLDGEGACQEGVGIEVRNALTATSETHVEVRGNLVARYQKAGIVGSGRVKLSVEDNRVEGGGPVPFIARNGIQFSNGATGQATKNRVEGNAYSGGGTTAAGILVAGGDYYRMALCEDIDLFENTLVKNDIGINVSQADGDGNGPPVPTGLRIQRNMVEHAGWPEPYAGKLFVGIWDLGGANVISQNRVSGAWYERATKPDETFDIIVEAGAASQIAFLTPARTVGVGQCSESLVVQSQDARGNLTALGAPSLVLEVVGSAAPGSVLYADAACTQELPRAATGWELVLEKPQQEAAYYFKAPRTGELTFKAKGDGLEGTQVHVVR
;
A
#
# COMPACT_ATOMS: atom_id res chain seq x y z
N MET A 1 -1.33 -28.41 62.82
CA MET A 1 -1.76 -29.61 62.07
C MET A 1 -0.51 -30.33 61.57
N ASN A 2 -0.50 -31.67 61.50
CA ASN A 2 0.69 -32.41 61.02
C ASN A 2 0.98 -32.12 59.54
N ARG A 3 2.27 -32.04 59.16
CA ARG A 3 2.73 -31.79 57.76
C ARG A 3 2.01 -32.66 56.72
N ALA A 4 1.79 -33.94 57.02
CA ALA A 4 1.10 -34.86 56.13
C ALA A 4 -0.31 -34.41 55.69
N ASN A 5 -1.07 -33.73 56.56
CA ASN A 5 -2.40 -33.20 56.21
C ASN A 5 -2.34 -31.97 55.28
N ALA A 6 -1.18 -31.30 55.19
CA ALA A 6 -1.02 -30.09 54.41
C ALA A 6 -0.65 -30.35 52.93
N ARG A 7 -0.32 -31.59 52.53
CA ARG A 7 0.34 -31.94 51.25
C ARG A 7 -0.46 -31.95 49.88
N CYS A 8 -1.80 -31.96 49.71
CA CYS A 8 -2.47 -32.59 48.47
C CYS A 8 -3.19 -31.68 47.24
N LEU A 9 -2.82 -31.50 45.83
CA LEU A 9 -3.20 -30.45 44.62
C LEU A 9 -3.61 -30.55 42.93
N ALA A 10 -3.00 -29.98 41.72
CA ALA A 10 -3.60 -29.31 40.32
C ALA A 10 -3.45 -29.53 38.61
N LEU A 11 -3.20 -28.58 37.53
CA LEU A 11 -3.77 -28.38 35.97
C LEU A 11 -3.06 -28.21 34.39
N PHE A 12 -3.35 -27.27 33.29
CA PHE A 12 -3.15 -27.32 31.65
C PHE A 12 -2.56 -26.15 30.49
N ALA A 13 -1.86 -26.25 29.17
CA ALA A 13 -1.51 -25.22 27.90
C ALA A 13 -0.65 -25.31 26.35
N SER A 14 -0.48 -24.31 25.26
CA SER A 14 0.47 -23.97 23.89
C SER A 14 0.20 -23.48 22.19
N ALA A 15 1.04 -22.78 21.16
CA ALA A 15 1.03 -22.48 19.47
C ALA A 15 2.09 -21.60 18.33
N LEU A 16 1.91 -21.00 16.97
CA LEU A 16 2.89 -20.31 15.75
C LEU A 16 2.56 -19.41 14.25
N LEU A 17 3.38 -18.66 13.24
CA LEU A 17 3.12 -17.87 11.75
C LEU A 17 4.13 -16.91 10.61
N LEU A 18 3.88 -16.25 9.28
CA LEU A 18 4.75 -15.43 8.03
C LEU A 18 4.17 -14.38 6.70
N THR A 19 4.54 -13.61 5.44
CA THR A 19 5.51 -12.99 4.16
C THR A 19 5.12 -11.66 3.04
N ALA A 20 5.46 -10.92 1.76
CA ALA A 20 6.31 -10.51 0.33
C ALA A 20 6.08 -9.05 -0.69
N GLY A 21 6.43 -8.31 -1.96
CA GLY A 21 7.15 -7.96 -3.48
C GLY A 21 6.96 -6.50 -4.49
N CYS A 22 7.26 -5.79 -5.79
CA CYS A 22 7.99 -5.47 -7.30
C CYS A 22 7.81 -3.98 -8.29
N GLY A 23 8.17 -3.22 -9.57
CA GLY A 23 8.84 -2.91 -11.12
C GLY A 23 8.71 -1.41 -12.09
N LEU A 24 9.02 -0.72 -13.41
CA LEU A 24 9.70 -0.53 -14.97
C LEU A 24 9.94 0.94 -16.03
N PRO A 25 10.00 1.26 -17.52
CA PRO A 25 10.73 2.38 -18.62
C PRO A 25 10.12 3.35 -20.00
N ASP A 26 10.46 4.15 -21.23
CA ASP A 26 11.43 4.77 -22.52
C ASP A 26 11.10 6.18 -23.59
N SER A 27 11.42 6.93 -24.88
CA SER A 27 12.10 7.21 -26.44
C SER A 27 12.23 8.69 -27.48
N PRO A 28 12.66 8.98 -28.91
CA PRO A 28 13.13 10.28 -29.95
C PRO A 28 12.65 10.80 -31.60
N ASP A 29 13.00 11.67 -32.81
CA ASP A 29 13.94 12.68 -33.83
C ASP A 29 13.39 13.80 -35.14
N VAL A 30 13.73 14.59 -36.40
CA VAL A 30 14.61 15.01 -37.81
C VAL A 30 14.51 16.47 -38.87
N ARG A 31 15.13 16.90 -40.20
CA ARG A 31 15.19 18.29 -41.23
C ARG A 31 15.68 18.64 -42.92
N ALA A 32 15.67 19.86 -43.81
CA ALA A 32 16.12 20.26 -45.42
C ALA A 32 16.36 21.78 -46.35
N GLU A 33 16.71 22.04 -47.79
CA GLU A 33 16.59 23.14 -49.12
C GLU A 33 17.44 24.40 -50.08
N PRO A 34 17.15 25.03 -51.43
CA PRO A 34 17.95 25.90 -52.66
C PRO A 34 17.63 27.35 -53.66
N VAL A 35 18.15 27.80 -55.00
CA VAL A 35 18.25 29.26 -55.90
C VAL A 35 18.34 29.73 -57.62
N GLY A 36 18.50 31.04 -58.34
CA GLY A 36 18.57 31.66 -59.93
C GLY A 36 18.82 33.28 -60.67
N SER A 37 18.87 33.80 -62.08
CA SER A 37 19.07 35.30 -62.87
C SER A 37 19.04 35.88 -64.57
N ALA A 38 18.72 37.21 -65.14
CA ALA A 38 18.35 38.28 -66.48
C ALA A 38 16.99 39.41 -67.12
N LEU A 39 15.53 39.73 -66.87
CA LEU A 39 14.26 40.77 -67.39
C LEU A 39 12.51 40.76 -67.24
N VAL A 40 11.51 41.76 -66.85
CA VAL A 40 10.01 41.56 -66.24
C VAL A 40 8.81 42.64 -65.76
N VAL A 41 7.49 42.24 -65.52
CA VAL A 41 6.52 42.63 -64.36
C VAL A 41 6.42 41.55 -63.25
N ALA A 42 6.66 41.86 -61.97
CA ALA A 42 6.80 40.89 -60.89
C ALA A 42 5.72 40.98 -59.80
N VAL A 43 5.01 39.88 -59.58
CA VAL A 43 4.05 39.65 -58.49
C VAL A 43 4.79 38.91 -57.38
N LEU A 44 5.09 39.61 -56.28
CA LEU A 44 5.87 39.03 -55.18
C LEU A 44 5.00 38.07 -54.34
N PRO A 45 5.56 37.00 -53.75
CA PRO A 45 4.86 36.15 -52.79
C PRO A 45 4.26 36.95 -51.65
N ARG A 46 2.99 36.65 -51.33
CA ARG A 46 2.27 37.28 -50.21
C ARG A 46 2.79 36.81 -48.85
N SER A 47 3.62 35.76 -48.85
CA SER A 47 4.37 35.22 -47.72
C SER A 47 5.63 36.03 -47.38
N LEU A 48 5.97 37.06 -48.18
CA LEU A 48 6.96 38.07 -47.80
C LEU A 48 6.38 39.07 -46.79
N PRO A 49 7.03 39.28 -45.63
CA PRO A 49 6.69 40.40 -44.75
C PRO A 49 6.84 41.76 -45.46
N PRO A 50 5.92 42.72 -45.24
CA PRO A 50 5.95 44.01 -45.92
C PRO A 50 7.28 44.77 -45.77
N GLY A 51 7.80 45.25 -46.90
CA GLY A 51 9.00 46.07 -46.93
C GLY A 51 10.32 45.33 -46.72
N GLU A 52 10.37 43.99 -46.67
CA GLU A 52 11.67 43.27 -46.67
C GLU A 52 12.45 43.49 -47.96
N VAL A 53 11.76 43.38 -49.11
CA VAL A 53 12.34 43.63 -50.44
C VAL A 53 12.69 45.10 -50.59
N LYS A 54 13.98 45.39 -50.82
CA LYS A 54 14.53 46.74 -51.02
C LYS A 54 14.82 47.07 -52.48
N ARG A 55 15.08 46.03 -53.28
CA ARG A 55 15.46 46.12 -54.69
C ARG A 55 14.99 44.83 -55.37
N VAL A 56 14.35 44.92 -56.53
CA VAL A 56 14.11 43.74 -57.36
C VAL A 56 15.01 43.84 -58.57
N GLU A 57 16.16 43.18 -58.48
CA GLU A 57 17.06 43.01 -59.61
C GLU A 57 16.38 42.04 -60.56
N VAL A 58 15.65 42.64 -61.49
CA VAL A 58 15.08 41.85 -62.53
C VAL A 58 16.18 41.38 -63.43
N SER A 59 16.15 40.08 -63.53
CA SER A 59 17.09 39.37 -64.26
C SER A 59 16.37 37.96 -64.59
N VAL A 60 15.87 37.25 -65.70
CA VAL A 60 16.16 36.71 -67.18
C VAL A 60 17.30 35.70 -67.53
N THR A 61 18.01 35.86 -68.67
CA THR A 61 19.00 34.98 -69.41
C THR A 61 18.64 34.75 -70.92
N PRO A 62 19.56 34.90 -71.90
CA PRO A 62 19.28 34.61 -73.33
C PRO A 62 19.60 33.16 -73.77
N ALA A 63 19.17 32.76 -74.97
CA ALA A 63 19.60 31.49 -75.60
C ALA A 63 21.08 31.51 -76.05
N GLN A 64 21.59 32.68 -76.44
CA GLN A 64 22.97 32.87 -76.90
C GLN A 64 23.47 34.25 -76.46
N GLY A 65 24.33 34.28 -75.43
CA GLY A 65 25.00 35.50 -74.96
C GLY A 65 25.06 35.61 -73.44
N GLY A 66 25.63 36.71 -72.95
CA GLY A 66 25.69 37.02 -71.53
C GLY A 66 24.37 37.56 -70.97
N ALA A 67 24.23 37.46 -69.65
CA ALA A 67 23.18 38.13 -68.89
C ALA A 67 23.37 39.66 -68.90
N VAL A 68 22.26 40.39 -68.86
CA VAL A 68 22.19 41.82 -68.55
C VAL A 68 21.01 41.98 -67.58
N SER A 69 21.22 42.73 -66.50
CA SER A 69 20.21 42.98 -65.46
C SER A 69 19.69 44.42 -65.55
N ALA A 70 18.50 44.68 -65.01
CA ALA A 70 18.11 46.01 -64.56
C ALA A 70 17.30 45.89 -63.26
N ASP A 71 17.04 47.01 -62.61
CA ASP A 71 16.17 47.02 -61.43
C ASP A 71 14.73 47.35 -61.83
N LEU A 72 13.76 46.63 -61.27
CA LEU A 72 12.36 47.05 -61.31
C LEU A 72 12.15 48.21 -60.33
N SER A 73 11.12 49.01 -60.59
CA SER A 73 10.56 49.95 -59.63
C SER A 73 9.33 49.33 -58.97
N ALA A 74 9.15 49.53 -57.66
CA ALA A 74 7.91 49.20 -56.98
C ALA A 74 6.74 50.02 -57.55
N VAL A 75 5.53 49.45 -57.57
CA VAL A 75 4.31 50.17 -57.95
C VAL A 75 3.75 50.88 -56.70
N PRO A 76 3.45 52.19 -56.77
CA PRO A 76 2.88 52.93 -55.63
C PRO A 76 1.62 52.27 -55.06
N ASP A 77 1.49 52.35 -53.73
CA ASP A 77 0.39 51.76 -52.93
C ASP A 77 0.17 50.24 -53.16
N ARG A 78 1.15 49.51 -53.71
CA ARG A 78 1.06 48.07 -54.04
C ARG A 78 2.39 47.34 -53.76
N ASP A 79 2.76 47.22 -52.49
CA ASP A 79 4.03 46.64 -52.00
C ASP A 79 4.47 45.31 -52.66
N ALA A 80 3.51 44.46 -53.03
CA ALA A 80 3.73 43.16 -53.67
C ALA A 80 3.86 43.19 -55.20
N LEU A 81 3.98 44.38 -55.83
CA LEU A 81 4.03 44.53 -57.29
C LEU A 81 5.20 45.43 -57.72
N TRP A 82 6.08 44.90 -58.58
CA TRP A 82 7.23 45.64 -59.12
C TRP A 82 7.23 45.55 -60.66
N ARG A 83 7.64 46.61 -61.36
CA ARG A 83 7.62 46.69 -62.84
C ARG A 83 8.85 47.39 -63.41
N GLY A 84 9.24 47.05 -64.64
CA GLY A 84 10.44 47.59 -65.28
C GLY A 84 10.80 46.88 -66.59
N LEU A 85 11.84 47.37 -67.25
CA LEU A 85 12.24 46.95 -68.60
C LEU A 85 13.75 46.72 -68.64
N VAL A 86 14.21 45.46 -68.70
CA VAL A 86 15.63 45.21 -69.04
C VAL A 86 15.76 45.20 -70.55
N GLY A 87 16.36 46.26 -71.07
CA GLY A 87 16.93 46.27 -72.41
C GLY A 87 18.32 45.63 -72.44
N GLY A 88 18.90 45.53 -73.64
CA GLY A 88 20.32 45.19 -73.81
C GLY A 88 20.68 43.71 -73.77
N VAL A 89 19.71 42.80 -73.56
CA VAL A 89 19.95 41.35 -73.51
C VAL A 89 19.67 40.66 -74.85
N HIS A 90 20.31 39.52 -75.08
CA HIS A 90 20.34 38.86 -76.38
C HIS A 90 18.99 38.20 -76.72
N SER A 91 18.34 38.67 -77.77
CA SER A 91 17.03 38.18 -78.25
C SER A 91 17.07 36.74 -78.75
N GLY A 92 16.01 35.97 -78.49
CA GLY A 92 15.78 34.67 -79.11
C GLY A 92 14.58 33.95 -78.52
N ALA A 93 14.11 32.92 -79.22
CA ALA A 93 13.40 31.82 -78.55
C ALA A 93 14.40 31.06 -77.66
N SER A 94 13.91 30.48 -76.56
CA SER A 94 14.77 29.86 -75.53
C SER A 94 15.71 30.81 -74.78
N ALA A 95 15.32 32.08 -74.68
CA ALA A 95 15.68 32.86 -73.51
C ALA A 95 15.05 32.22 -72.24
N GLN A 96 15.79 32.22 -71.15
CA GLN A 96 15.37 31.81 -69.81
C GLN A 96 15.06 33.07 -69.01
N VAL A 97 13.97 33.12 -68.26
CA VAL A 97 13.50 34.31 -67.55
C VAL A 97 13.58 34.15 -66.05
N ASP A 98 14.70 34.51 -65.42
CA ASP A 98 14.76 34.57 -63.98
C ASP A 98 14.17 35.89 -63.40
N LEU A 99 14.27 36.10 -62.09
CA LEU A 99 14.20 37.42 -61.41
C LEU A 99 14.72 37.27 -59.98
N ARG A 100 15.34 38.30 -59.36
CA ARG A 100 15.81 38.24 -57.97
C ARG A 100 15.21 39.36 -57.11
N MET A 101 14.50 38.98 -56.05
CA MET A 101 14.07 39.88 -54.99
C MET A 101 15.21 40.02 -53.97
N LEU A 102 15.66 41.25 -53.71
CA LEU A 102 16.80 41.55 -52.85
C LEU A 102 16.36 42.39 -51.64
N GLY A 103 16.77 41.97 -50.45
CA GLY A 103 16.52 42.65 -49.19
C GLY A 103 17.62 43.65 -48.80
N ALA A 104 17.78 43.90 -47.49
CA ALA A 104 18.91 44.68 -47.00
C ALA A 104 20.25 44.00 -47.36
N SER A 105 21.27 44.79 -47.68
CA SER A 105 22.60 44.32 -48.09
C SER A 105 22.59 43.31 -49.27
N ASP A 106 21.68 43.50 -50.23
CA ASP A 106 21.48 42.67 -51.43
C ASP A 106 21.22 41.17 -51.15
N ALA A 107 20.71 40.81 -49.97
CA ALA A 107 20.34 39.43 -49.62
C ALA A 107 19.18 38.92 -50.48
N VAL A 108 19.34 37.78 -51.17
CA VAL A 108 18.28 37.22 -52.04
C VAL A 108 17.15 36.63 -51.20
N LEU A 109 15.97 37.26 -51.27
CA LEU A 109 14.75 36.81 -50.61
C LEU A 109 13.94 35.82 -51.47
N GLY A 110 14.08 35.87 -52.80
CA GLY A 110 13.42 34.93 -53.70
C GLY A 110 13.67 35.16 -55.18
N GLN A 111 13.29 34.20 -56.01
CA GLN A 111 13.50 34.19 -57.45
C GLN A 111 12.58 33.22 -58.21
N VAL A 112 12.51 33.40 -59.53
CA VAL A 112 11.89 32.48 -60.51
C VAL A 112 12.88 32.22 -61.64
N SER A 113 12.57 31.28 -62.55
CA SER A 113 13.29 30.95 -63.79
C SER A 113 12.33 30.40 -64.84
N VAL A 114 12.13 31.08 -65.98
CA VAL A 114 11.12 30.71 -67.00
C VAL A 114 11.73 30.51 -68.39
N LYS A 115 11.90 29.27 -68.83
CA LYS A 115 12.58 28.98 -70.10
C LYS A 115 11.68 29.16 -71.32
N GLU A 116 12.29 29.08 -72.50
CA GLU A 116 11.58 29.13 -73.79
C GLU A 116 10.81 30.43 -74.06
N VAL A 117 11.16 31.51 -73.37
CA VAL A 117 10.51 32.79 -73.60
C VAL A 117 11.02 33.36 -74.90
N GLU A 118 10.07 33.72 -75.76
CA GLU A 118 10.36 34.37 -77.01
C GLU A 118 10.64 35.85 -76.71
N LEU A 119 11.92 36.16 -76.45
CA LEU A 119 12.39 37.53 -76.49
C LEU A 119 12.45 37.98 -77.94
N LEU A 120 11.27 38.28 -78.51
CA LEU A 120 11.13 38.90 -79.82
C LEU A 120 12.04 40.13 -79.86
N ARG A 121 12.97 40.13 -80.82
CA ARG A 121 13.97 41.19 -80.89
C ARG A 121 13.28 42.54 -81.07
N HIS A 122 13.57 43.48 -80.17
CA HIS A 122 12.99 44.82 -80.11
C HIS A 122 11.51 44.91 -79.72
N GLN A 123 10.87 43.81 -79.30
CA GLN A 123 9.62 43.87 -78.55
C GLN A 123 9.90 43.47 -77.09
N PRO A 124 9.43 44.22 -76.09
CA PRO A 124 9.37 43.67 -74.74
C PRO A 124 8.37 42.51 -74.75
N ALA A 125 8.88 41.29 -74.53
CA ALA A 125 8.04 40.17 -74.19
C ALA A 125 7.21 40.54 -72.96
N PHE A 126 5.90 40.28 -73.02
CA PHE A 126 5.03 40.44 -71.87
C PHE A 126 5.37 39.34 -70.87
N LEU A 127 5.73 39.71 -69.65
CA LEU A 127 6.16 38.78 -68.61
C LEU A 127 5.52 39.20 -67.29
N VAL A 128 4.51 38.45 -66.85
CA VAL A 128 4.04 38.51 -65.46
C VAL A 128 4.71 37.35 -64.75
N LEU A 129 5.70 37.65 -63.93
CA LEU A 129 6.46 36.68 -63.16
C LEU A 129 5.96 36.57 -61.73
N ALA A 130 6.01 35.36 -61.18
CA ALA A 130 5.81 35.10 -59.76
C ALA A 130 7.08 34.46 -59.16
N PRO A 131 8.09 35.26 -58.73
CA PRO A 131 9.20 34.75 -57.95
C PRO A 131 8.73 33.90 -56.76
N GLN A 132 9.46 32.82 -56.47
CA GLN A 132 9.27 32.01 -55.27
C GLN A 132 10.29 32.40 -54.21
N LEU A 133 9.96 32.25 -52.92
CA LEU A 133 10.89 32.52 -51.83
C LEU A 133 12.13 31.61 -51.90
N SER A 134 13.29 32.12 -51.48
CA SER A 134 14.54 31.35 -51.39
C SER A 134 14.80 30.85 -49.98
N GLY A 135 15.33 29.63 -49.86
CA GLY A 135 15.57 28.99 -48.57
C GLY A 135 14.32 28.41 -47.89
N THR A 136 13.13 28.50 -48.50
CA THR A 136 11.94 27.81 -48.00
C THR A 136 12.05 26.30 -48.22
N SER A 137 12.27 25.55 -47.15
CA SER A 137 12.37 24.08 -47.19
C SER A 137 11.04 23.33 -47.31
N ARG A 138 9.96 24.06 -47.53
CA ARG A 138 8.61 23.54 -47.74
C ARG A 138 8.42 23.33 -49.24
N ALA A 139 8.20 22.09 -49.66
CA ALA A 139 7.73 21.82 -51.01
C ALA A 139 6.36 22.50 -51.21
N ASN A 140 6.17 23.16 -52.35
CA ASN A 140 4.88 23.77 -52.69
C ASN A 140 3.82 22.67 -52.92
N THR A 141 2.62 22.94 -52.44
CA THR A 141 1.52 21.96 -52.38
C THR A 141 0.48 22.19 -53.48
N ALA A 142 0.38 23.41 -53.99
CA ALA A 142 -0.29 23.73 -55.25
C ALA A 142 0.73 23.76 -56.42
N PRO A 143 0.27 23.68 -57.68
CA PRO A 143 1.10 24.05 -58.83
C PRO A 143 1.72 25.44 -58.64
N MET A 144 2.93 25.64 -59.14
CA MET A 144 3.56 26.96 -59.18
C MET A 144 3.33 27.55 -60.57
N ILE A 145 2.59 28.65 -60.70
CA ILE A 145 2.68 29.48 -61.89
C ILE A 145 3.97 30.27 -61.76
N ASP A 146 4.97 29.96 -62.59
CA ASP A 146 6.24 30.70 -62.63
C ASP A 146 6.05 32.01 -63.40
N ALA A 147 5.31 31.95 -64.52
CA ALA A 147 4.90 33.13 -65.24
C ALA A 147 3.71 32.91 -66.18
N VAL A 148 3.09 34.04 -66.57
CA VAL A 148 2.45 34.16 -67.89
C VAL A 148 3.36 34.97 -68.80
N VAL A 149 3.63 34.42 -69.97
CA VAL A 149 4.47 35.04 -70.99
C VAL A 149 3.70 35.25 -72.28
N GLY A 150 3.95 36.36 -72.95
CA GLY A 150 3.45 36.63 -74.29
C GLY A 150 4.53 37.33 -75.11
N ALA A 151 4.54 37.13 -76.42
CA ALA A 151 5.60 37.64 -77.28
C ALA A 151 5.69 39.19 -77.33
N GLN A 152 4.63 39.91 -76.91
CA GLN A 152 4.50 41.36 -77.03
C GLN A 152 3.74 41.97 -75.83
N ALA A 153 4.23 43.08 -75.26
CA ALA A 153 3.62 43.76 -74.09
C ALA A 153 2.25 44.44 -74.33
N THR A 154 1.85 44.67 -75.59
CA THR A 154 0.61 45.40 -75.95
C THR A 154 -0.03 44.83 -77.20
N VAL A 155 -1.36 44.87 -77.30
CA VAL A 155 -2.11 44.33 -78.43
C VAL A 155 -2.98 45.41 -79.07
N ALA A 156 -2.96 45.55 -80.40
CA ALA A 156 -3.91 46.44 -81.08
C ALA A 156 -5.33 45.82 -81.10
N PRO A 157 -6.42 46.62 -81.02
CA PRO A 157 -7.79 46.11 -81.00
C PRO A 157 -8.09 45.09 -82.11
N GLN A 158 -8.86 44.05 -81.79
CA GLN A 158 -9.22 42.94 -82.69
C GLN A 158 -8.00 42.19 -83.29
N ARG A 159 -6.83 42.24 -82.64
CA ARG A 159 -5.69 41.37 -82.95
C ARG A 159 -5.57 40.21 -81.97
N ARG A 160 -5.01 39.12 -82.49
CA ARG A 160 -4.62 37.94 -81.71
C ARG A 160 -3.32 38.18 -80.95
N MET A 161 -3.21 37.55 -79.79
CA MET A 161 -1.99 37.42 -79.00
C MET A 161 -1.91 35.99 -78.46
N THR A 162 -0.72 35.39 -78.53
CA THR A 162 -0.44 34.13 -77.82
C THR A 162 -0.01 34.46 -76.40
N LEU A 163 -0.66 33.83 -75.42
CA LEU A 163 -0.30 33.82 -74.01
C LEU A 163 0.04 32.38 -73.63
N ARG A 164 1.22 32.18 -73.02
CA ARG A 164 1.65 30.88 -72.50
C ARG A 164 1.84 30.99 -70.98
N ALA A 165 1.07 30.23 -70.23
CA ALA A 165 1.31 30.02 -68.82
C ALA A 165 2.42 28.97 -68.68
N LEU A 166 3.52 29.35 -68.04
CA LEU A 166 4.53 28.39 -67.59
C LEU A 166 4.29 28.13 -66.12
N ALA A 167 3.92 26.89 -65.84
CA ALA A 167 3.68 26.41 -64.51
C ALA A 167 4.37 25.06 -64.30
N ARG A 168 4.88 24.85 -63.08
CA ARG A 168 5.42 23.58 -62.61
C ARG A 168 4.38 22.87 -61.75
N PRO A 169 4.22 21.55 -61.89
CA PRO A 169 3.38 20.78 -60.98
C PRO A 169 3.99 20.74 -59.58
N SER A 170 3.15 20.45 -58.58
CA SER A 170 3.60 20.31 -57.18
C SER A 170 4.48 19.07 -56.99
N GLU A 171 4.28 18.03 -57.81
CA GLU A 171 5.10 16.82 -57.90
C GLU A 171 5.43 16.49 -59.36
N GLN A 172 6.61 15.93 -59.63
CA GLN A 172 7.12 15.74 -61.01
C GLN A 172 6.29 14.76 -61.87
N SER A 173 5.40 13.98 -61.25
CA SER A 173 4.45 13.06 -61.88
C SER A 173 3.07 13.66 -62.15
N GLU A 174 2.76 14.85 -61.62
CA GLU A 174 1.45 15.48 -61.73
C GLU A 174 1.26 16.16 -63.10
N THR A 175 0.11 15.87 -63.73
CA THR A 175 -0.32 16.56 -64.95
C THR A 175 -1.02 17.88 -64.60
N LEU A 176 -0.78 18.90 -65.42
CA LEU A 176 -1.41 20.22 -65.28
C LEU A 176 -2.53 20.43 -66.29
N THR A 177 -3.61 21.05 -65.82
CA THR A 177 -4.73 21.54 -66.63
C THR A 177 -4.90 23.04 -66.41
N TYR A 178 -5.44 23.74 -67.40
CA TYR A 178 -5.46 25.20 -67.47
C TYR A 178 -6.90 25.68 -67.70
N ALA A 179 -7.25 26.85 -67.20
CA ALA A 179 -8.45 27.59 -67.55
C ALA A 179 -8.14 29.08 -67.65
N TRP A 180 -8.44 29.70 -68.79
CA TRP A 180 -8.19 31.11 -69.07
C TRP A 180 -9.49 31.91 -69.07
N HIS A 181 -9.48 33.04 -68.37
CA HIS A 181 -10.63 33.94 -68.23
C HIS A 181 -10.20 35.38 -68.56
N ALA A 182 -11.07 36.12 -69.24
CA ALA A 182 -10.84 37.52 -69.59
C ALA A 182 -12.13 38.35 -69.38
N THR A 183 -12.00 39.60 -68.93
CA THR A 183 -13.15 40.53 -68.86
C THR A 183 -13.52 41.16 -70.20
N GLY A 184 -12.81 40.81 -71.29
CA GLY A 184 -13.07 41.30 -72.63
C GLY A 184 -12.26 40.57 -73.70
N GLY A 185 -12.80 40.51 -74.92
CA GLY A 185 -12.27 39.64 -75.97
C GLY A 185 -12.70 38.18 -75.74
N PHE A 186 -12.00 37.23 -76.35
CA PHE A 186 -12.26 35.79 -76.19
C PHE A 186 -11.00 34.96 -76.43
N PHE A 187 -10.98 33.73 -75.92
CA PHE A 187 -9.92 32.75 -76.17
C PHE A 187 -10.39 31.70 -77.20
N GLU A 188 -9.48 31.24 -78.06
CA GLU A 188 -9.75 30.16 -79.02
C GLU A 188 -9.41 28.76 -78.46
N ARG A 189 -8.62 28.72 -77.38
CA ARG A 189 -8.18 27.50 -76.66
C ARG A 189 -8.02 27.80 -75.17
N GLU A 190 -9.13 28.08 -74.49
CA GLU A 190 -9.16 28.51 -73.08
C GLU A 190 -8.70 27.46 -72.06
N THR A 191 -8.50 26.20 -72.46
CA THR A 191 -8.03 25.11 -71.60
C THR A 191 -6.59 24.67 -71.83
N SER A 192 -5.84 25.41 -72.66
CA SER A 192 -4.46 25.09 -73.05
C SER A 192 -3.42 25.86 -72.23
N ALA A 193 -2.24 25.27 -72.00
CA ALA A 193 -1.09 25.99 -71.45
C ALA A 193 -0.68 27.19 -72.33
N GLU A 194 -0.84 27.03 -73.65
CA GLU A 194 -0.69 28.10 -74.63
C GLU A 194 -2.06 28.42 -75.26
N ALA A 195 -2.60 29.59 -74.91
CA ALA A 195 -3.90 30.07 -75.34
C ALA A 195 -3.75 31.25 -76.32
N VAL A 196 -4.56 31.24 -77.38
CA VAL A 196 -4.66 32.36 -78.33
C VAL A 196 -5.85 33.21 -77.92
N TRP A 197 -5.59 34.44 -77.50
CA TRP A 197 -6.59 35.45 -77.16
C TRP A 197 -6.82 36.39 -78.34
N THR A 198 -8.07 36.75 -78.61
CA THR A 198 -8.43 37.84 -79.54
C THR A 198 -8.96 39.02 -78.74
N SER A 199 -8.26 40.16 -78.85
CA SER A 199 -8.55 41.39 -78.12
C SER A 199 -9.90 42.03 -78.51
N PRO A 200 -10.61 42.68 -77.56
CA PRO A 200 -11.87 43.37 -77.85
C PRO A 200 -11.72 44.53 -78.83
N VAL A 201 -12.86 45.05 -79.30
CA VAL A 201 -12.94 46.25 -80.16
C VAL A 201 -12.72 47.55 -79.36
N SER A 202 -13.08 47.56 -78.08
CA SER A 202 -12.82 48.65 -77.14
C SER A 202 -11.35 48.69 -76.73
N ARG A 203 -10.72 49.87 -76.78
CA ARG A 203 -9.40 50.12 -76.22
C ARG A 203 -9.43 50.13 -74.69
N GLY A 204 -8.30 49.81 -74.07
CA GLY A 204 -8.08 49.88 -72.62
C GLY A 204 -7.59 48.58 -72.01
N SER A 205 -7.53 48.57 -70.69
CA SER A 205 -7.01 47.47 -69.87
C SER A 205 -8.00 46.32 -69.76
N VAL A 206 -7.58 45.10 -70.10
CA VAL A 206 -8.37 43.87 -69.93
C VAL A 206 -7.78 43.03 -68.81
N ARG A 207 -8.59 42.76 -67.78
CA ARG A 207 -8.26 41.79 -66.73
C ARG A 207 -8.25 40.39 -67.33
N MET A 208 -7.15 39.69 -67.13
CA MET A 208 -6.90 38.30 -67.42
C MET A 208 -6.76 37.52 -66.13
N ARG A 209 -7.19 36.26 -66.14
CA ARG A 209 -6.89 35.29 -65.10
C ARG A 209 -6.56 33.95 -65.76
N VAL A 210 -5.52 33.28 -65.26
CA VAL A 210 -5.28 31.87 -65.55
C VAL A 210 -5.33 31.08 -64.26
N ASP A 211 -6.14 30.03 -64.26
CA ASP A 211 -6.22 29.02 -63.21
C ASP A 211 -5.48 27.76 -63.71
N VAL A 212 -4.43 27.37 -63.00
CA VAL A 212 -3.65 26.14 -63.26
C VAL A 212 -3.98 25.13 -62.18
N THR A 213 -4.61 24.03 -62.58
CA THR A 213 -5.07 22.96 -61.70
C THR A 213 -4.22 21.71 -61.89
N GLY A 214 -3.60 21.24 -60.81
CA GLY A 214 -2.86 19.99 -60.78
C GLY A 214 -3.79 18.77 -60.68
N SER A 215 -3.28 17.58 -61.00
CA SER A 215 -3.98 16.30 -60.83
C SER A 215 -4.50 16.06 -59.41
N ARG A 216 -3.92 16.72 -58.40
CA ARG A 216 -4.40 16.69 -57.00
C ARG A 216 -5.53 17.67 -56.68
N GLY A 217 -6.00 18.47 -57.64
CA GLY A 217 -7.08 19.45 -57.45
C GLY A 217 -6.69 20.70 -56.68
N ALA A 218 -5.40 20.89 -56.37
CA ALA A 218 -4.86 22.17 -55.92
C ALA A 218 -4.73 23.13 -57.13
N VAL A 219 -5.06 24.40 -56.92
CA VAL A 219 -5.14 25.42 -57.97
C VAL A 219 -4.22 26.59 -57.63
N ALA A 220 -3.46 27.04 -58.63
CA ALA A 220 -2.83 28.35 -58.64
C ALA A 220 -3.58 29.28 -59.59
N SER A 221 -3.82 30.50 -59.15
CA SER A 221 -4.59 31.53 -59.85
C SER A 221 -3.71 32.75 -60.02
N LEU A 222 -3.38 33.13 -61.26
CA LEU A 222 -2.68 34.39 -61.55
C LEU A 222 -3.64 35.33 -62.29
N GLU A 223 -4.04 36.42 -61.62
CA GLU A 223 -4.75 37.54 -62.22
C GLU A 223 -3.75 38.64 -62.61
N PHE A 224 -3.95 39.25 -63.79
CA PHE A 224 -3.10 40.31 -64.36
C PHE A 224 -3.88 41.11 -65.41
N PHE A 225 -3.27 42.15 -65.99
CA PHE A 225 -3.90 42.98 -67.03
C PHE A 225 -3.09 43.01 -68.33
N VAL A 226 -3.79 43.10 -69.47
CA VAL A 226 -3.21 43.27 -70.81
C VAL A 226 -3.82 44.51 -71.47
N GLU A 227 -2.98 45.38 -72.04
CA GLU A 227 -3.41 46.64 -72.65
C GLU A 227 -3.77 46.50 -74.14
N VAL A 228 -4.95 47.02 -74.49
CA VAL A 228 -5.50 47.03 -75.84
C VAL A 228 -5.40 48.44 -76.46
N GLY A 229 -4.40 48.67 -77.29
CA GLY A 229 -4.10 50.00 -77.85
C GLY A 229 -2.86 50.06 -78.75
N GLN A 230 -2.32 51.26 -78.91
CA GLN A 230 -1.03 51.51 -79.57
C GLN A 230 -0.28 52.61 -78.79
N GLY A 231 0.91 52.27 -78.27
CA GLY A 231 1.95 53.25 -77.92
C GLY A 231 1.63 54.32 -76.86
N GLY A 232 0.73 54.04 -75.91
CA GLY A 232 0.58 54.84 -74.69
C GLY A 232 1.39 54.27 -73.52
N GLU A 233 1.45 54.98 -72.39
CA GLU A 233 1.98 54.41 -71.15
C GLU A 233 1.25 53.11 -70.78
N LEU A 234 2.01 52.11 -70.37
CA LEU A 234 1.49 50.78 -70.03
C LEU A 234 0.61 50.90 -68.78
N GLY A 235 -0.70 50.64 -68.92
CA GLY A 235 -1.71 50.68 -67.84
C GLY A 235 -1.54 49.64 -66.71
N LEU A 236 -0.35 49.04 -66.61
CA LEU A 236 0.17 48.14 -65.58
C LEU A 236 0.38 48.85 -64.22
N GLU A 237 -0.50 49.79 -63.90
CA GLU A 237 -0.78 50.30 -62.54
C GLU A 237 -1.93 49.50 -61.91
N ARG A 238 -2.65 48.74 -62.73
CA ARG A 238 -3.74 47.85 -62.31
C ARG A 238 -3.19 46.48 -61.98
N GLU A 239 -3.03 46.28 -60.67
CA GLU A 239 -3.17 45.01 -59.92
C GLU A 239 -2.92 43.71 -60.70
N ALA A 240 -1.76 43.07 -60.47
CA ALA A 240 -1.58 41.64 -60.72
C ALA A 240 -1.41 40.91 -59.38
N SER A 241 -1.99 39.72 -59.25
CA SER A 241 -2.04 38.97 -57.99
C SER A 241 -2.03 37.46 -58.21
N LEU A 242 -1.20 36.76 -57.43
CA LEU A 242 -1.20 35.30 -57.33
C LEU A 242 -2.05 34.86 -56.12
N ASN A 243 -2.74 33.73 -56.24
CA ASN A 243 -3.31 32.97 -55.13
C ASN A 243 -3.08 31.47 -55.37
N ARG A 244 -2.56 30.74 -54.38
CA ARG A 244 -2.52 29.28 -54.36
C ARG A 244 -3.49 28.75 -53.32
N THR A 245 -4.38 27.85 -53.72
CA THR A 245 -5.37 27.29 -52.80
C THR A 245 -4.72 26.33 -51.80
N PRO A 246 -5.03 26.41 -50.50
CA PRO A 246 -4.35 25.62 -49.48
C PRO A 246 -4.65 24.12 -49.55
N VAL A 247 -3.73 23.31 -49.05
CA VAL A 247 -3.75 21.84 -49.13
C VAL A 247 -3.72 21.20 -47.74
N LEU A 248 -4.63 20.26 -47.49
CA LEU A 248 -4.68 19.46 -46.26
C LEU A 248 -3.69 18.30 -46.32
N MET A 249 -2.45 18.54 -45.89
CA MET A 249 -1.38 17.52 -45.86
C MET A 249 -1.70 16.39 -44.89
N GLU A 250 -2.09 16.73 -43.66
CA GLU A 250 -2.44 15.76 -42.62
C GLU A 250 -3.92 15.87 -42.23
N LEU A 251 -4.51 14.70 -42.00
CA LEU A 251 -5.76 14.52 -41.27
C LEU A 251 -5.57 13.28 -40.39
N ALA A 252 -5.30 13.50 -39.11
CA ALA A 252 -5.08 12.47 -38.11
C ALA A 252 -6.26 12.43 -37.13
N VAL A 253 -6.66 11.20 -36.78
CA VAL A 253 -7.62 10.89 -35.71
C VAL A 253 -6.88 10.02 -34.71
N ASN A 254 -6.99 10.31 -33.41
CA ASN A 254 -6.36 9.51 -32.37
C ASN A 254 -7.38 9.17 -31.25
N PRO A 255 -7.70 7.89 -31.00
CA PRO A 255 -7.28 6.69 -31.75
C PRO A 255 -7.87 6.62 -33.17
N VAL A 256 -7.11 6.09 -34.12
CA VAL A 256 -7.43 6.11 -35.57
C VAL A 256 -8.70 5.33 -35.95
N ALA A 257 -8.98 4.22 -35.26
CA ALA A 257 -9.90 3.19 -35.76
C ALA A 257 -11.22 3.03 -35.00
N ASP A 258 -11.27 3.36 -33.70
CA ASP A 258 -12.40 3.04 -32.83
C ASP A 258 -12.77 4.18 -31.88
N ALA A 259 -13.87 4.86 -32.17
CA ALA A 259 -14.52 5.79 -31.26
C ALA A 259 -15.67 5.11 -30.51
N ARG A 260 -16.01 5.65 -29.33
CA ARG A 260 -17.15 5.20 -28.53
C ARG A 260 -18.13 6.33 -28.32
N VAL A 261 -19.41 5.99 -28.23
CA VAL A 261 -20.43 6.93 -27.73
C VAL A 261 -20.01 7.42 -26.34
N GLY A 262 -19.89 8.73 -26.17
CA GLY A 262 -19.44 9.39 -24.93
C GLY A 262 -17.92 9.62 -24.82
N ALA A 263 -17.08 9.00 -25.66
CA ALA A 263 -15.62 9.15 -25.59
C ALA A 263 -15.08 10.15 -26.62
N PRO A 264 -14.19 11.09 -26.25
CA PRO A 264 -13.56 12.00 -27.20
C PRO A 264 -12.49 11.28 -28.02
N VAL A 265 -12.47 11.50 -29.34
CA VAL A 265 -11.28 11.30 -30.18
C VAL A 265 -10.59 12.63 -30.43
N GLN A 266 -9.26 12.65 -30.41
CA GLN A 266 -8.49 13.82 -30.81
C GLN A 266 -8.43 13.89 -32.34
N LEU A 267 -8.61 15.09 -32.87
CA LEU A 267 -8.57 15.39 -34.30
C LEU A 267 -7.47 16.41 -34.55
N GLN A 268 -6.65 16.18 -35.57
CA GLN A 268 -5.59 17.08 -36.01
C GLN A 268 -5.61 17.19 -37.53
N ALA A 269 -5.71 18.42 -38.03
CA ALA A 269 -5.55 18.76 -39.43
C ALA A 269 -4.36 19.69 -39.60
N ALA A 270 -3.47 19.39 -40.56
CA ALA A 270 -2.37 20.27 -40.93
C ALA A 270 -2.58 20.78 -42.36
N GLY A 271 -3.05 22.02 -42.46
CA GLY A 271 -3.10 22.76 -43.72
C GLY A 271 -1.76 23.39 -44.06
N VAL A 272 -1.39 23.34 -45.34
CA VAL A 272 -0.34 24.16 -45.94
C VAL A 272 -1.01 25.24 -46.78
N ASP A 273 -0.57 26.48 -46.58
CA ASP A 273 -0.70 27.53 -47.56
C ASP A 273 0.69 27.87 -48.10
N ASP A 274 0.82 27.92 -49.43
CA ASP A 274 2.10 28.23 -50.09
C ASP A 274 2.34 29.76 -50.19
N ASP A 275 1.30 30.57 -50.08
CA ASP A 275 1.35 32.03 -50.07
C ASP A 275 1.40 32.62 -48.65
N GLY A 276 1.37 31.77 -47.62
CA GLY A 276 1.44 32.18 -46.21
C GLY A 276 0.13 32.72 -45.62
N ASP A 277 -1.01 32.54 -46.30
CA ASP A 277 -2.30 32.98 -45.79
C ASP A 277 -2.72 32.24 -44.51
N VAL A 278 -3.37 32.96 -43.59
CA VAL A 278 -3.78 32.42 -42.29
C VAL A 278 -4.96 31.47 -42.47
N LEU A 279 -4.72 30.19 -42.23
CA LEU A 279 -5.70 29.14 -42.47
C LEU A 279 -6.77 29.05 -41.37
N THR A 280 -8.01 29.22 -41.80
CA THR A 280 -9.22 28.90 -41.03
C THR A 280 -9.62 27.45 -41.25
N TYR A 281 -10.06 26.76 -40.19
CA TYR A 281 -10.56 25.39 -40.26
C TYR A 281 -12.06 25.37 -39.92
N ALA A 282 -12.78 24.41 -40.48
CA ALA A 282 -14.19 24.16 -40.16
C ALA A 282 -14.46 22.65 -40.15
N TRP A 283 -14.64 22.10 -38.96
CA TRP A 283 -14.98 20.69 -38.75
C TRP A 283 -16.50 20.46 -38.78
N SER A 284 -16.90 19.33 -39.36
CA SER A 284 -18.29 18.85 -39.36
C SER A 284 -18.32 17.32 -39.30
N SER A 285 -19.46 16.76 -38.87
CA SER A 285 -19.68 15.32 -38.76
C SER A 285 -21.05 14.95 -39.33
N THR A 286 -21.17 13.74 -39.87
CA THR A 286 -22.48 13.13 -40.18
C THR A 286 -23.19 12.58 -38.92
N CYS A 287 -22.53 12.59 -37.77
CA CYS A 287 -22.98 11.98 -36.53
C CYS A 287 -23.50 12.99 -35.52
N GLN A 288 -24.41 12.53 -34.64
CA GLN A 288 -24.66 13.26 -33.40
C GLN A 288 -23.42 13.18 -32.50
N GLY A 289 -22.96 14.34 -32.06
CA GLY A 289 -21.78 14.52 -31.22
C GLY A 289 -21.42 15.99 -31.11
N THR A 290 -20.38 16.30 -30.34
CA THR A 290 -19.89 17.67 -30.14
C THR A 290 -18.41 17.77 -30.48
N PHE A 291 -18.04 18.88 -31.12
CA PHE A 291 -16.64 19.31 -31.23
C PHE A 291 -16.31 20.21 -30.05
N ARG A 292 -15.11 20.06 -29.46
CA ARG A 292 -14.62 20.98 -28.40
C ARG A 292 -14.40 22.39 -28.95
N ASP A 293 -13.89 22.48 -30.17
CA ASP A 293 -13.82 23.68 -30.98
C ASP A 293 -13.89 23.25 -32.46
N ALA A 294 -14.93 23.65 -33.19
CA ALA A 294 -15.08 23.29 -34.61
C ALA A 294 -14.19 24.12 -35.55
N SER A 295 -13.48 25.13 -35.06
CA SER A 295 -12.64 26.06 -35.83
C SER A 295 -11.12 25.84 -35.68
N ALA A 296 -10.70 25.02 -34.70
CA ALA A 296 -9.30 24.77 -34.41
C ALA A 296 -8.67 23.70 -35.33
N ALA A 297 -7.38 23.87 -35.66
CA ALA A 297 -6.58 22.88 -36.39
C ALA A 297 -6.40 21.57 -35.60
N VAL A 298 -6.32 21.67 -34.26
CA VAL A 298 -6.33 20.53 -33.32
C VAL A 298 -7.53 20.67 -32.40
N THR A 299 -8.39 19.66 -32.38
CA THR A 299 -9.64 19.66 -31.60
C THR A 299 -9.97 18.26 -31.08
N GLN A 300 -11.14 18.09 -30.46
CA GLN A 300 -11.69 16.81 -30.03
C GLN A 300 -13.13 16.70 -30.53
N PHE A 301 -13.54 15.49 -30.93
CA PHE A 301 -14.93 15.16 -31.24
C PHE A 301 -15.43 14.03 -30.35
N THR A 302 -16.59 14.22 -29.71
CA THR A 302 -17.23 13.23 -28.86
C THR A 302 -18.56 12.80 -29.49
N PRO A 303 -18.69 11.57 -30.02
CA PRO A 303 -19.97 11.06 -30.53
C PRO A 303 -20.98 10.92 -29.38
N SER A 304 -22.22 11.37 -29.56
CA SER A 304 -23.27 11.31 -28.53
C SER A 304 -24.32 10.22 -28.76
N ALA A 305 -24.31 9.56 -29.93
CA ALA A 305 -25.17 8.42 -30.25
C ALA A 305 -24.46 7.46 -31.22
N LEU A 306 -24.94 6.21 -31.30
CA LEU A 306 -24.44 5.23 -32.27
C LEU A 306 -25.07 5.47 -33.66
N PRO A 307 -24.29 5.78 -34.71
CA PRO A 307 -24.83 5.94 -36.06
C PRO A 307 -25.15 4.58 -36.72
N THR A 308 -26.18 4.56 -37.57
CA THR A 308 -26.61 3.35 -38.28
C THR A 308 -25.63 2.94 -39.37
N GLY A 309 -25.07 1.72 -39.28
CA GLY A 309 -24.19 1.15 -40.30
C GLY A 309 -23.15 0.19 -39.72
N ALA A 310 -22.23 -0.27 -40.56
CA ALA A 310 -21.02 -0.99 -40.16
C ALA A 310 -19.88 -0.02 -39.80
N CYS A 311 -18.64 -0.50 -39.68
CA CYS A 311 -17.46 0.36 -39.51
C CYS A 311 -17.42 1.49 -40.57
N ASN A 312 -16.93 2.68 -40.20
CA ASN A 312 -17.10 3.95 -40.93
C ASN A 312 -18.56 4.44 -41.03
N ASN A 313 -19.40 4.09 -40.05
CA ASN A 313 -20.73 4.68 -39.84
C ASN A 313 -20.68 6.18 -39.49
N CYS A 314 -19.50 6.75 -39.22
CA CYS A 314 -19.30 8.16 -38.97
C CYS A 314 -18.30 8.76 -39.97
N GLU A 315 -18.66 9.87 -40.61
CA GLU A 315 -17.75 10.64 -41.47
C GLU A 315 -17.46 11.99 -40.80
N LEU A 316 -16.16 12.29 -40.64
CA LEU A 316 -15.68 13.60 -40.21
C LEU A 316 -15.11 14.32 -41.43
N THR A 317 -15.60 15.54 -41.68
CA THR A 317 -15.11 16.42 -42.74
C THR A 317 -14.46 17.64 -42.11
N VAL A 318 -13.18 17.87 -42.39
CA VAL A 318 -12.52 19.17 -42.15
C VAL A 318 -12.47 19.94 -43.45
N LYS A 319 -12.84 21.22 -43.41
CA LYS A 319 -12.59 22.18 -44.49
C LYS A 319 -11.51 23.15 -44.03
N VAL A 320 -10.62 23.54 -44.94
CA VAL A 320 -9.60 24.57 -44.71
C VAL A 320 -9.76 25.70 -45.73
N SER A 321 -9.53 26.94 -45.31
CA SER A 321 -9.58 28.12 -46.19
C SER A 321 -8.58 29.20 -45.81
N ASP A 322 -7.93 29.72 -46.84
CA ASP A 322 -7.17 30.97 -46.97
C ASP A 322 -8.05 32.23 -47.01
N GLY A 323 -9.37 32.05 -47.06
CA GLY A 323 -10.36 33.11 -47.31
C GLY A 323 -10.47 33.54 -48.77
N LYS A 324 -9.80 32.88 -49.72
CA LYS A 324 -9.58 33.39 -51.10
C LYS A 324 -9.85 32.35 -52.17
N GLY A 325 -11.13 32.03 -52.35
CA GLY A 325 -11.62 31.09 -53.34
C GLY A 325 -12.38 29.95 -52.68
N LEU A 326 -12.29 28.75 -53.25
CA LEU A 326 -13.01 27.59 -52.72
C LEU A 326 -12.18 26.87 -51.63
N PRO A 327 -12.76 26.60 -50.44
CA PRO A 327 -12.09 25.83 -49.41
C PRO A 327 -11.77 24.41 -49.89
N ARG A 328 -10.68 23.82 -49.38
CA ARG A 328 -10.41 22.39 -49.59
C ARG A 328 -10.94 21.58 -48.42
N GLU A 329 -11.61 20.47 -48.73
CA GLU A 329 -12.12 19.54 -47.73
C GLU A 329 -11.39 18.21 -47.78
N ARG A 330 -11.20 17.59 -46.61
CA ARG A 330 -10.73 16.22 -46.47
C ARG A 330 -11.64 15.48 -45.50
N LYS A 331 -11.97 14.24 -45.87
CA LYS A 331 -12.89 13.36 -45.14
C LYS A 331 -12.11 12.22 -44.52
N THR A 332 -12.53 11.78 -43.34
CA THR A 332 -12.10 10.52 -42.73
C THR A 332 -13.30 9.77 -42.20
N GLY A 333 -13.30 8.45 -42.41
CA GLY A 333 -14.20 7.55 -41.70
C GLY A 333 -13.77 7.42 -40.24
N LEU A 334 -14.75 7.12 -39.39
CA LEU A 334 -14.57 6.79 -37.98
C LEU A 334 -15.58 5.69 -37.63
N CYS A 335 -15.12 4.58 -37.05
CA CYS A 335 -16.02 3.55 -36.54
C CYS A 335 -16.48 3.94 -35.14
N VAL A 336 -17.71 4.47 -35.02
CA VAL A 336 -18.33 4.73 -33.72
C VAL A 336 -19.04 3.46 -33.27
N ARG A 337 -18.73 2.97 -32.07
CA ARG A 337 -19.38 1.83 -31.42
C ARG A 337 -20.02 2.25 -30.09
N SER A 338 -20.98 1.46 -29.60
CA SER A 338 -21.35 1.54 -28.19
C SER A 338 -20.20 1.05 -27.30
N PRO A 339 -20.09 1.55 -26.06
CA PRO A 339 -19.32 0.84 -25.04
C PRO A 339 -19.96 -0.53 -24.75
N LEU A 340 -19.13 -1.51 -24.39
CA LEU A 340 -19.52 -2.86 -24.00
C LEU A 340 -19.34 -3.05 -22.49
N ALA A 341 -20.10 -3.97 -21.89
CA ALA A 341 -19.90 -4.33 -20.49
C ALA A 341 -18.63 -5.21 -20.31
N PRO A 342 -17.94 -5.12 -19.16
CA PRO A 342 -16.80 -5.97 -18.87
C PRO A 342 -17.19 -7.45 -18.71
N ILE A 343 -16.25 -8.36 -18.92
CA ILE A 343 -16.46 -9.80 -18.85
C ILE A 343 -15.68 -10.39 -17.67
N ILE A 344 -16.38 -10.80 -16.62
CA ILE A 344 -15.82 -11.62 -15.53
C ILE A 344 -15.53 -13.02 -16.08
N SER A 345 -14.25 -13.33 -16.23
CA SER A 345 -13.75 -14.56 -16.85
C SER A 345 -13.67 -15.69 -15.81
N SER A 346 -13.17 -15.40 -14.61
CA SER A 346 -13.23 -16.30 -13.45
C SER A 346 -13.68 -15.56 -12.18
N LEU A 347 -14.30 -16.32 -11.29
CA LEU A 347 -14.45 -16.02 -9.87
C LEU A 347 -14.36 -17.37 -9.16
N THR A 348 -13.34 -17.55 -8.34
CA THR A 348 -12.97 -18.83 -7.74
C THR A 348 -12.61 -18.63 -6.26
N PRO A 349 -13.30 -19.30 -5.31
CA PRO A 349 -12.92 -19.32 -3.91
C PRO A 349 -11.82 -20.38 -3.67
N SER A 350 -11.02 -20.21 -2.61
CA SER A 350 -10.00 -21.18 -2.19
C SER A 350 -10.59 -22.49 -1.64
N ALA A 351 -11.84 -22.46 -1.19
CA ALA A 351 -12.61 -23.61 -0.72
C ALA A 351 -14.09 -23.44 -1.09
N THR A 352 -14.80 -24.54 -1.35
CA THR A 352 -16.24 -24.54 -1.65
C THR A 352 -17.10 -24.58 -0.39
N ASP A 353 -16.57 -25.13 0.70
CA ASP A 353 -17.16 -25.13 2.03
C ASP A 353 -16.23 -24.45 3.05
N THR A 354 -16.77 -24.01 4.19
CA THR A 354 -16.00 -23.46 5.30
C THR A 354 -16.77 -23.51 6.64
N THR A 355 -16.14 -23.03 7.71
CA THR A 355 -16.67 -22.98 9.08
C THR A 355 -16.11 -21.76 9.84
N ALA A 356 -16.50 -21.61 11.11
CA ALA A 356 -16.14 -20.46 11.93
C ALA A 356 -14.61 -20.24 12.05
N GLY A 357 -14.19 -18.99 11.83
CA GLY A 357 -12.79 -18.54 11.88
C GLY A 357 -11.90 -18.99 10.71
N VAL A 358 -12.42 -19.72 9.72
CA VAL A 358 -11.63 -20.19 8.56
C VAL A 358 -11.86 -19.25 7.36
N PRO A 359 -10.85 -18.44 6.95
CA PRO A 359 -11.01 -17.51 5.85
C PRO A 359 -11.03 -18.23 4.50
N VAL A 360 -11.87 -17.71 3.60
CA VAL A 360 -11.95 -18.12 2.20
C VAL A 360 -11.42 -16.98 1.34
N TRP A 361 -10.38 -17.28 0.56
CA TRP A 361 -9.72 -16.33 -0.34
C TRP A 361 -10.42 -16.38 -1.69
N LEU A 362 -10.80 -15.22 -2.23
CA LEU A 362 -11.54 -15.10 -3.49
C LEU A 362 -10.64 -14.51 -4.55
N ALA A 363 -10.40 -15.25 -5.64
CA ALA A 363 -9.63 -14.77 -6.79
C ALA A 363 -10.54 -14.63 -8.02
N ALA A 364 -10.50 -13.47 -8.67
CA ALA A 364 -11.28 -13.19 -9.86
C ALA A 364 -10.43 -12.59 -10.98
N THR A 365 -10.78 -12.93 -12.22
CA THR A 365 -10.21 -12.31 -13.42
C THR A 365 -11.32 -11.73 -14.27
N ALA A 366 -11.15 -10.51 -14.75
CA ALA A 366 -12.07 -9.83 -15.64
C ALA A 366 -11.31 -9.05 -16.72
N ARG A 367 -11.97 -8.86 -17.88
CA ARG A 367 -11.43 -8.06 -18.98
C ARG A 367 -12.52 -7.18 -19.57
N ASP A 368 -12.18 -5.96 -19.93
CA ASP A 368 -13.03 -5.15 -20.78
C ASP A 368 -12.83 -5.56 -22.26
N PRO A 369 -13.89 -5.83 -23.05
CA PRO A 369 -13.75 -6.20 -24.46
C PRO A 369 -13.09 -5.12 -25.34
N GLN A 370 -13.03 -3.88 -24.86
CA GLN A 370 -12.49 -2.71 -25.55
C GLN A 370 -11.32 -2.07 -24.75
N GLY A 371 -10.74 -2.79 -23.78
CA GLY A 371 -9.56 -2.38 -23.03
C GLY A 371 -9.74 -1.28 -21.98
N GLU A 372 -10.96 -0.98 -21.54
CA GLU A 372 -11.18 0.02 -20.49
C GLU A 372 -10.61 -0.39 -19.11
N PRO A 373 -10.15 0.59 -18.30
CA PRO A 373 -9.86 0.35 -16.89
C PRO A 373 -11.09 -0.15 -16.12
N LEU A 374 -10.86 -1.13 -15.25
CA LEU A 374 -11.89 -1.80 -14.47
C LEU A 374 -11.87 -1.36 -13.00
N THR A 375 -13.04 -1.25 -12.38
CA THR A 375 -13.21 -1.11 -10.93
C THR A 375 -13.84 -2.38 -10.40
N PHE A 376 -13.28 -2.95 -9.34
CA PHE A 376 -13.79 -4.16 -8.68
C PHE A 376 -14.48 -3.74 -7.39
N THR A 377 -15.76 -4.08 -7.25
CA THR A 377 -16.55 -3.84 -6.04
C THR A 377 -17.09 -5.17 -5.54
N TRP A 378 -16.74 -5.51 -4.32
CA TRP A 378 -17.10 -6.77 -3.68
C TRP A 378 -18.16 -6.53 -2.60
N SER A 379 -19.08 -7.48 -2.43
CA SER A 379 -20.05 -7.48 -1.32
C SER A 379 -20.40 -8.91 -0.91
N ALA A 380 -20.74 -9.11 0.36
CA ALA A 380 -21.26 -10.38 0.89
C ALA A 380 -22.62 -10.14 1.57
N ASN A 381 -23.52 -11.12 1.54
CA ASN A 381 -24.81 -11.03 2.25
C ASN A 381 -24.71 -11.33 3.76
N THR A 382 -23.63 -11.98 4.19
CA THR A 382 -23.32 -12.32 5.58
C THR A 382 -21.83 -12.63 5.71
N GLY A 383 -21.32 -12.67 6.95
CA GLY A 383 -19.89 -12.77 7.22
C GLY A 383 -19.15 -11.47 6.94
N LEU A 384 -17.87 -11.43 7.28
CA LEU A 384 -17.00 -10.28 7.09
C LEU A 384 -16.28 -10.41 5.75
N LEU A 385 -16.25 -9.33 4.99
CA LEU A 385 -15.43 -9.19 3.79
C LEU A 385 -14.32 -8.17 4.06
N GLY A 386 -13.10 -8.46 3.62
CA GLY A 386 -11.94 -7.61 3.83
C GLY A 386 -10.94 -7.67 2.68
N HIS A 387 -9.85 -6.91 2.84
CA HIS A 387 -8.62 -7.01 2.05
C HIS A 387 -8.81 -7.00 0.51
N ALA A 388 -9.84 -6.31 0.01
CA ALA A 388 -10.11 -6.25 -1.42
C ALA A 388 -8.98 -5.53 -2.18
N THR A 389 -8.29 -6.25 -3.09
CA THR A 389 -7.21 -5.71 -3.93
C THR A 389 -7.50 -5.86 -5.43
N ARG A 390 -6.72 -5.17 -6.26
CA ARG A 390 -6.81 -5.24 -7.74
C ARG A 390 -5.44 -5.08 -8.37
N ALA A 391 -5.10 -5.98 -9.29
CA ALA A 391 -3.94 -5.91 -10.18
C ALA A 391 -4.39 -5.99 -11.65
N GLY A 392 -4.60 -4.84 -12.29
CA GLY A 392 -4.97 -4.75 -13.71
C GLY A 392 -6.34 -5.37 -14.01
N GLY A 393 -6.36 -6.58 -14.56
CA GLY A 393 -7.57 -7.38 -14.82
C GLY A 393 -7.87 -8.44 -13.74
N SER A 394 -6.99 -8.59 -12.74
CA SER A 394 -7.23 -9.47 -11.58
C SER A 394 -7.73 -8.66 -10.39
N GLY A 395 -8.54 -9.29 -9.54
CA GLY A 395 -8.92 -8.76 -8.24
C GLY A 395 -9.11 -9.89 -7.23
N GLU A 396 -8.75 -9.60 -5.97
CA GLU A 396 -8.77 -10.55 -4.86
C GLU A 396 -9.51 -9.94 -3.66
N ALA A 397 -10.07 -10.78 -2.78
CA ALA A 397 -10.71 -10.37 -1.54
C ALA A 397 -10.82 -11.53 -0.54
N ASP A 398 -10.93 -11.20 0.75
CA ASP A 398 -10.98 -12.19 1.84
C ASP A 398 -12.37 -12.24 2.44
N TRP A 399 -12.89 -13.43 2.74
CA TRP A 399 -14.18 -13.62 3.44
C TRP A 399 -14.03 -14.54 4.64
N VAL A 400 -14.60 -14.17 5.80
CA VAL A 400 -14.66 -15.03 7.00
C VAL A 400 -15.89 -14.75 7.85
N ALA A 401 -16.46 -15.79 8.47
CA ALA A 401 -17.44 -15.63 9.55
C ALA A 401 -16.81 -16.12 10.87
N LEU A 402 -16.89 -15.30 11.92
CA LEU A 402 -16.11 -15.51 13.15
C LEU A 402 -16.74 -16.53 14.12
N SER A 403 -18.07 -16.54 14.26
CA SER A 403 -18.79 -17.41 15.20
C SER A 403 -19.86 -18.23 14.50
N CYS A 404 -20.84 -17.56 13.90
CA CYS A 404 -22.03 -18.16 13.32
C CYS A 404 -22.52 -17.36 12.10
N LEU A 405 -23.53 -17.91 11.41
CA LEU A 405 -24.32 -17.21 10.39
C LEU A 405 -25.81 -17.18 10.80
N PRO A 406 -26.59 -16.20 10.34
CA PRO A 406 -28.04 -16.23 10.48
C PRO A 406 -28.64 -17.54 9.94
N VAL A 407 -29.75 -18.01 10.54
CA VAL A 407 -30.33 -19.34 10.32
C VAL A 407 -30.48 -19.67 8.83
N ASP A 408 -31.17 -18.81 8.07
CA ASP A 408 -31.49 -19.03 6.65
C ASP A 408 -30.42 -18.49 5.67
N ALA A 409 -29.31 -17.94 6.16
CA ALA A 409 -28.32 -17.27 5.32
C ALA A 409 -27.33 -18.26 4.70
N VAL A 410 -27.47 -18.57 3.42
CA VAL A 410 -26.37 -19.16 2.62
C VAL A 410 -25.35 -18.04 2.32
N PRO A 411 -24.06 -18.20 2.64
CA PRO A 411 -23.02 -17.27 2.20
C PRO A 411 -23.04 -17.08 0.70
N THR A 412 -23.21 -15.84 0.26
CA THR A 412 -23.06 -15.44 -1.13
C THR A 412 -22.17 -14.21 -1.21
N ILE A 413 -21.07 -14.32 -1.94
CA ILE A 413 -20.14 -13.22 -2.19
C ILE A 413 -20.26 -12.83 -3.66
N SER A 414 -20.57 -11.57 -3.90
CA SER A 414 -20.82 -10.99 -5.22
C SER A 414 -19.70 -10.02 -5.59
N LEU A 415 -19.03 -10.31 -6.70
CA LEU A 415 -18.16 -9.37 -7.37
C LEU A 415 -18.98 -8.62 -8.42
N THR A 416 -18.92 -7.29 -8.40
CA THR A 416 -19.32 -6.42 -9.52
C THR A 416 -18.07 -5.76 -10.09
N VAL A 417 -17.89 -5.89 -11.40
CA VAL A 417 -16.82 -5.23 -12.15
C VAL A 417 -17.44 -4.16 -13.05
N THR A 418 -16.97 -2.92 -12.93
CA THR A 418 -17.49 -1.75 -13.67
C THR A 418 -16.37 -1.12 -14.49
N ASN A 419 -16.61 -0.78 -15.76
CA ASN A 419 -15.63 -0.08 -16.60
C ASN A 419 -15.77 1.46 -16.55
N THR A 420 -14.86 2.19 -17.19
CA THR A 420 -14.87 3.67 -17.21
C THR A 420 -16.12 4.27 -17.88
N SER A 421 -16.75 3.54 -18.81
CA SER A 421 -18.05 3.88 -19.40
C SER A 421 -19.25 3.64 -18.47
N GLY A 422 -19.02 3.21 -17.23
CA GLY A 422 -20.06 2.98 -16.21
C GLY A 422 -20.87 1.70 -16.42
N LEU A 423 -20.47 0.82 -17.34
CA LEU A 423 -21.12 -0.46 -17.57
C LEU A 423 -20.55 -1.53 -16.62
N SER A 424 -21.45 -2.32 -16.05
CA SER A 424 -21.11 -3.31 -15.03
C SER A 424 -21.47 -4.73 -15.47
N ALA A 425 -20.68 -5.70 -15.00
CA ALA A 425 -21.07 -7.10 -14.94
C ALA A 425 -20.86 -7.62 -13.52
N SER A 426 -21.77 -8.48 -13.05
CA SER A 426 -21.71 -9.06 -11.70
C SER A 426 -21.68 -10.59 -11.77
N ARG A 427 -20.96 -11.21 -10.84
CA ARG A 427 -20.91 -12.66 -10.66
C ARG A 427 -20.88 -12.97 -9.16
N THR A 428 -21.73 -13.90 -8.75
CA THR A 428 -21.84 -14.35 -7.37
C THR A 428 -21.27 -15.76 -7.24
N VAL A 429 -20.67 -16.06 -6.10
CA VAL A 429 -20.30 -17.42 -5.67
C VAL A 429 -20.93 -17.69 -4.30
N SER A 430 -21.39 -18.92 -4.09
CA SER A 430 -21.84 -19.40 -2.78
C SER A 430 -20.72 -20.19 -2.11
N VAL A 431 -20.68 -20.16 -0.77
CA VAL A 431 -19.79 -21.02 0.03
C VAL A 431 -20.66 -21.82 0.99
N ASP A 432 -20.50 -23.14 1.00
CA ASP A 432 -21.28 -24.02 1.87
C ASP A 432 -20.82 -23.88 3.33
N TRP A 433 -21.78 -23.71 4.25
CA TRP A 433 -21.49 -23.43 5.65
C TRP A 433 -21.67 -24.66 6.54
N THR A 434 -20.58 -25.09 7.18
CA THR A 434 -20.54 -26.25 8.10
C THR A 434 -20.45 -25.83 9.57
N GLY A 435 -20.39 -24.53 9.87
CA GLY A 435 -20.37 -23.99 11.23
C GLY A 435 -21.77 -23.86 11.86
N PRO A 436 -21.87 -23.34 13.08
CA PRO A 436 -23.15 -23.16 13.77
C PRO A 436 -24.00 -22.05 13.13
N ARG A 437 -25.30 -22.09 13.43
CA ARG A 437 -26.25 -21.03 13.12
C ARG A 437 -26.51 -20.19 14.36
N CYS A 438 -26.59 -18.88 14.21
CA CYS A 438 -26.91 -17.98 15.30
C CYS A 438 -28.36 -18.22 15.76
N GLY A 439 -28.62 -18.13 17.06
CA GLY A 439 -29.93 -18.30 17.67
C GLY A 439 -30.66 -16.97 17.80
N GLU A 440 -30.61 -16.37 19.00
CA GLU A 440 -31.26 -15.09 19.29
C GLU A 440 -30.40 -13.86 18.91
N PHE A 441 -29.08 -14.00 18.88
CA PHE A 441 -28.16 -12.88 18.68
C PHE A 441 -27.51 -12.92 17.29
N ALA A 442 -27.33 -11.76 16.66
CA ALA A 442 -26.64 -11.65 15.38
C ALA A 442 -25.13 -11.95 15.53
N PRO A 443 -24.40 -12.29 14.44
CA PRO A 443 -22.94 -12.35 14.47
C PRO A 443 -22.35 -11.03 14.97
N CYS A 444 -21.25 -11.08 15.72
CA CYS A 444 -20.53 -9.88 16.17
C CYS A 444 -20.12 -9.01 14.98
N GLU A 445 -20.48 -7.72 15.03
CA GLU A 445 -20.07 -6.73 14.04
C GLU A 445 -18.59 -6.38 14.19
N ALA A 446 -17.85 -6.45 13.08
CA ALA A 446 -16.42 -6.23 13.04
C ALA A 446 -15.96 -5.84 11.62
N THR A 447 -14.74 -5.30 11.50
CA THR A 447 -14.06 -5.09 10.21
C THR A 447 -12.89 -6.05 10.03
N LEU A 448 -12.79 -6.65 8.83
CA LEU A 448 -11.68 -7.52 8.44
C LEU A 448 -10.57 -6.73 7.74
N GLY A 449 -9.45 -6.50 8.44
CA GLY A 449 -8.18 -6.05 7.87
C GLY A 449 -7.31 -7.23 7.42
N ALA A 450 -6.14 -6.96 6.84
CA ALA A 450 -5.27 -8.00 6.26
C ALA A 450 -4.65 -9.00 7.28
N SER A 451 -4.61 -8.64 8.56
CA SER A 451 -4.14 -9.50 9.67
C SER A 451 -4.80 -9.16 11.01
N ALA A 452 -5.94 -8.47 10.97
CA ALA A 452 -6.66 -8.04 12.15
C ALA A 452 -8.18 -8.08 11.95
N VAL A 453 -8.89 -8.42 13.01
CA VAL A 453 -10.35 -8.35 13.11
C VAL A 453 -10.68 -7.39 14.24
N SER A 454 -11.15 -6.19 13.91
CA SER A 454 -11.54 -5.18 14.91
C SER A 454 -13.05 -5.19 15.14
N LEU A 455 -13.50 -5.39 16.37
CA LEU A 455 -14.92 -5.24 16.74
C LEU A 455 -15.36 -3.78 16.53
N THR A 456 -16.60 -3.57 16.05
CA THR A 456 -17.16 -2.24 15.83
C THR A 456 -18.29 -1.87 16.79
N ASN A 457 -18.77 -2.82 17.59
CA ASN A 457 -19.82 -2.67 18.58
C ASN A 457 -19.64 -3.73 19.69
N ASP A 458 -20.26 -3.49 20.85
CA ASP A 458 -20.45 -4.54 21.86
C ASP A 458 -21.36 -5.63 21.28
N CYS A 459 -21.04 -6.91 21.52
CA CYS A 459 -21.80 -8.02 20.98
C CYS A 459 -22.01 -9.17 21.98
N THR A 460 -23.09 -9.92 21.74
CA THR A 460 -23.47 -11.11 22.49
C THR A 460 -23.34 -12.32 21.59
N THR A 461 -22.83 -13.45 22.12
CA THR A 461 -22.68 -14.70 21.35
C THR A 461 -23.11 -15.92 22.16
N GLU A 462 -23.75 -16.86 21.45
CA GLU A 462 -24.21 -18.16 21.97
C GLU A 462 -23.16 -19.28 21.76
N GLN A 463 -22.02 -18.96 21.13
CA GLN A 463 -20.90 -19.87 20.84
C GLN A 463 -19.55 -19.12 20.80
N SER A 464 -18.43 -19.85 20.71
CA SER A 464 -17.10 -19.27 20.52
C SER A 464 -17.00 -18.32 19.32
N LEU A 465 -16.39 -17.16 19.53
CA LEU A 465 -15.88 -16.29 18.48
C LEU A 465 -14.44 -16.72 18.13
N TRP A 466 -14.23 -17.11 16.88
CA TRP A 466 -12.95 -17.66 16.42
C TRP A 466 -12.07 -16.60 15.76
N ILE A 467 -10.82 -16.52 16.21
CA ILE A 467 -9.76 -15.67 15.67
C ILE A 467 -9.09 -16.43 14.52
N PRO A 468 -9.08 -15.92 13.27
CA PRO A 468 -8.43 -16.59 12.15
C PRO A 468 -6.92 -16.80 12.35
N ASP A 469 -6.33 -17.75 11.62
CA ASP A 469 -4.90 -18.05 11.73
C ASP A 469 -4.04 -16.86 11.28
N GLY A 470 -3.12 -16.40 12.13
CA GLY A 470 -2.29 -15.22 11.87
C GLY A 470 -2.90 -13.88 12.33
N TYR A 471 -4.14 -13.87 12.82
CA TYR A 471 -4.87 -12.63 13.06
C TYR A 471 -4.80 -12.12 14.51
N THR A 472 -4.85 -10.80 14.64
CA THR A 472 -5.16 -10.11 15.89
C THR A 472 -6.66 -9.87 15.99
N LEU A 473 -7.32 -10.35 17.04
CA LEU A 473 -8.59 -9.79 17.48
C LEU A 473 -8.32 -8.50 18.27
N ASP A 474 -8.90 -7.41 17.80
CA ASP A 474 -8.88 -6.11 18.44
C ASP A 474 -10.29 -5.80 18.94
N GLY A 475 -10.46 -5.66 20.25
CA GLY A 475 -11.74 -5.28 20.81
C GLY A 475 -12.09 -3.80 20.64
N ALA A 476 -11.13 -2.91 20.40
CA ALA A 476 -11.32 -1.45 20.38
C ALA A 476 -12.03 -0.87 21.64
N ARG A 477 -11.93 -1.59 22.77
CA ARG A 477 -12.62 -1.46 24.08
C ARG A 477 -14.05 -2.01 24.16
N HIS A 478 -14.54 -2.70 23.13
CA HIS A 478 -15.87 -3.32 23.14
C HIS A 478 -15.98 -4.55 24.05
N VAL A 479 -17.23 -4.85 24.41
CA VAL A 479 -17.61 -5.98 25.26
C VAL A 479 -18.13 -7.14 24.41
N LEU A 480 -17.55 -8.32 24.60
CA LEU A 480 -18.01 -9.61 24.06
C LEU A 480 -18.62 -10.43 25.20
N THR A 481 -19.93 -10.66 25.12
CA THR A 481 -20.72 -11.36 26.16
C THR A 481 -21.13 -12.75 25.70
N ALA A 482 -20.71 -13.80 26.41
CA ALA A 482 -21.26 -15.15 26.26
C ALA A 482 -22.59 -15.31 27.01
N VAL A 483 -23.56 -15.93 26.36
CA VAL A 483 -24.87 -16.32 26.91
C VAL A 483 -25.25 -17.71 26.43
N ASP A 484 -26.24 -18.33 27.07
CA ASP A 484 -26.76 -19.62 26.60
C ASP A 484 -27.60 -19.49 25.31
N PRO A 485 -27.44 -20.38 24.32
CA PRO A 485 -28.39 -20.54 23.22
C PRO A 485 -29.76 -21.01 23.73
N ARG A 486 -30.82 -20.59 23.03
CA ARG A 486 -32.20 -21.02 23.32
C ARG A 486 -32.33 -22.56 23.36
N GLY A 487 -32.60 -23.10 24.55
CA GLY A 487 -32.79 -24.54 24.76
C GLY A 487 -31.50 -25.37 24.84
N GLY A 488 -30.36 -24.71 25.03
CA GLY A 488 -29.07 -25.34 25.33
C GLY A 488 -28.27 -24.46 26.29
N ARG A 489 -26.94 -24.61 26.30
CA ARG A 489 -26.02 -23.80 27.12
C ARG A 489 -24.72 -23.49 26.39
N PHE A 490 -24.02 -22.44 26.83
CA PHE A 490 -22.74 -22.05 26.25
C PHE A 490 -21.67 -23.13 26.50
N LEU A 491 -20.89 -23.45 25.46
CA LEU A 491 -19.83 -24.47 25.51
C LEU A 491 -18.52 -23.91 24.96
N GLY A 492 -17.42 -24.26 25.62
CA GLY A 492 -16.06 -23.89 25.24
C GLY A 492 -15.69 -22.47 25.68
N ALA A 493 -14.94 -21.79 24.82
CA ALA A 493 -14.40 -20.46 25.13
C ALA A 493 -15.20 -19.35 24.46
N VAL A 494 -15.25 -18.16 25.06
CA VAL A 494 -15.84 -16.98 24.40
C VAL A 494 -14.96 -16.53 23.24
N LEU A 495 -13.63 -16.46 23.43
CA LEU A 495 -12.63 -16.27 22.38
C LEU A 495 -11.80 -17.54 22.17
N ARG A 496 -11.57 -17.93 20.91
CA ARG A 496 -10.68 -19.06 20.56
C ARG A 496 -9.87 -18.82 19.30
N ASN A 497 -8.61 -19.25 19.27
CA ASN A 497 -7.82 -19.32 18.03
C ASN A 497 -8.40 -20.37 17.06
N ARG A 498 -8.29 -20.14 15.75
CA ARG A 498 -8.66 -21.15 14.74
C ARG A 498 -7.46 -21.93 14.19
N GLY A 499 -6.36 -21.23 13.92
CA GLY A 499 -5.09 -21.83 13.54
C GLY A 499 -4.03 -21.59 14.62
N ALA A 500 -2.78 -21.41 14.17
CA ALA A 500 -1.60 -21.39 15.00
C ALA A 500 -1.26 -20.01 15.60
N THR A 501 -1.33 -18.90 14.87
CA THR A 501 -1.11 -17.58 15.47
C THR A 501 -2.45 -16.96 15.82
N ALA A 502 -2.55 -16.46 17.05
CA ALA A 502 -3.63 -15.59 17.46
C ALA A 502 -3.10 -14.50 18.40
N HIS A 503 -3.63 -13.30 18.25
CA HIS A 503 -3.43 -12.22 19.23
C HIS A 503 -4.79 -11.69 19.69
N VAL A 504 -4.85 -11.24 20.94
CA VAL A 504 -6.03 -10.60 21.54
C VAL A 504 -5.58 -9.32 22.22
N ARG A 505 -6.21 -8.19 21.89
CA ARG A 505 -5.99 -6.93 22.61
C ARG A 505 -7.25 -6.09 22.77
N ASP A 506 -7.23 -5.23 23.78
CA ASP A 506 -8.20 -4.14 23.97
C ASP A 506 -9.68 -4.59 23.97
N VAL A 507 -9.97 -5.78 24.51
CA VAL A 507 -11.32 -6.38 24.54
C VAL A 507 -11.78 -6.64 25.98
N THR A 508 -13.09 -6.53 26.24
CA THR A 508 -13.70 -7.06 27.46
C THR A 508 -14.45 -8.34 27.14
N VAL A 509 -14.00 -9.47 27.66
CA VAL A 509 -14.66 -10.77 27.55
C VAL A 509 -15.41 -11.07 28.85
N THR A 510 -16.69 -11.44 28.75
CA THR A 510 -17.54 -11.76 29.90
C THR A 510 -18.52 -12.89 29.58
N ALA A 511 -18.99 -13.62 30.59
CA ALA A 511 -20.22 -14.40 30.48
C ALA A 511 -21.37 -13.68 31.21
N ARG A 512 -22.63 -14.06 30.94
CA ARG A 512 -23.79 -13.52 31.66
C ARG A 512 -24.96 -14.48 31.71
N GLY A 513 -25.40 -14.83 32.92
CA GLY A 513 -26.67 -15.53 33.14
C GLY A 513 -26.75 -16.91 32.50
N LEU A 514 -25.63 -17.64 32.43
CA LEU A 514 -25.61 -19.04 32.02
C LEU A 514 -26.46 -19.84 33.02
N SER A 515 -27.32 -20.73 32.54
CA SER A 515 -28.50 -21.23 33.25
C SER A 515 -28.34 -22.61 33.90
N GLU A 516 -27.22 -23.29 33.63
CA GLU A 516 -26.89 -24.60 34.19
C GLU A 516 -25.51 -24.60 34.87
N GLN A 517 -25.34 -25.50 35.85
CA GLN A 517 -24.04 -25.83 36.46
C GLN A 517 -23.69 -27.28 36.13
N VAL A 518 -22.79 -27.49 35.17
CA VAL A 518 -22.39 -28.80 34.63
C VAL A 518 -20.88 -28.90 34.53
N CYS A 519 -20.31 -29.99 35.04
CA CYS A 519 -18.87 -30.26 34.97
C CYS A 519 -18.52 -30.80 33.58
N ASP A 520 -18.00 -29.95 32.70
CA ASP A 520 -17.72 -30.27 31.30
C ASP A 520 -16.39 -31.01 31.10
N ASP A 521 -16.26 -31.61 29.92
CA ASP A 521 -15.01 -32.20 29.47
C ASP A 521 -13.98 -31.12 29.09
N VAL A 522 -12.71 -31.50 28.99
CA VAL A 522 -11.63 -30.52 28.77
C VAL A 522 -11.86 -29.68 27.51
N THR A 523 -12.51 -30.18 26.45
CA THR A 523 -12.79 -29.45 25.21
C THR A 523 -13.98 -28.50 25.29
N THR A 524 -14.92 -28.73 26.20
CA THR A 524 -16.23 -28.04 26.30
C THR A 524 -16.39 -27.11 27.52
N ARG A 525 -15.49 -27.16 28.51
CA ARG A 525 -15.47 -26.22 29.66
C ARG A 525 -15.50 -24.76 29.27
N LEU A 526 -16.13 -23.95 30.11
CA LEU A 526 -16.24 -22.50 30.00
C LEU A 526 -14.88 -21.80 30.16
N ARG A 527 -14.44 -21.04 29.14
CA ARG A 527 -13.30 -20.10 29.21
C ARG A 527 -13.69 -18.71 28.76
N GLY A 528 -13.01 -17.68 29.26
CA GLY A 528 -12.98 -16.36 28.63
C GLY A 528 -12.21 -16.42 27.31
N VAL A 529 -10.89 -16.52 27.41
CA VAL A 529 -9.99 -16.68 26.26
C VAL A 529 -9.36 -18.07 26.31
N LEU A 530 -9.44 -18.79 25.19
CA LEU A 530 -8.76 -20.06 24.97
C LEU A 530 -7.83 -19.97 23.76
N PHE A 531 -6.53 -20.01 23.99
CA PHE A 531 -5.58 -20.39 22.93
C PHE A 531 -5.42 -21.91 23.01
N ASP A 532 -5.54 -22.64 21.90
CA ASP A 532 -5.56 -24.09 21.82
C ASP A 532 -4.85 -24.53 20.54
N GLY A 533 -3.53 -24.67 20.64
CA GLY A 533 -2.63 -24.60 19.51
C GLY A 533 -2.30 -23.16 19.10
N ALA A 534 -2.35 -22.16 20.00
CA ALA A 534 -2.04 -20.75 19.67
C ALA A 534 -0.88 -20.06 20.42
N SER A 535 0.04 -19.47 19.65
CA SER A 535 1.05 -18.49 20.10
C SER A 535 0.64 -17.08 19.74
N GLY A 536 1.24 -16.12 20.44
CA GLY A 536 1.08 -14.72 20.20
C GLY A 536 0.98 -14.00 21.52
N SER A 537 -0.07 -13.20 21.68
CA SER A 537 -0.23 -12.38 22.87
C SER A 537 -1.70 -12.15 23.24
N ILE A 538 -1.97 -12.07 24.54
CA ILE A 538 -3.26 -11.68 25.12
C ILE A 538 -2.94 -10.50 26.02
N VAL A 539 -3.19 -9.27 25.56
CA VAL A 539 -2.65 -8.06 26.18
C VAL A 539 -3.70 -6.98 26.42
N ASP A 540 -3.49 -6.21 27.48
CA ASP A 540 -4.22 -4.97 27.77
C ASP A 540 -5.76 -5.16 27.74
N SER A 541 -6.22 -6.38 28.05
CA SER A 541 -7.62 -6.84 27.92
C SER A 541 -8.26 -7.14 29.29
N ARG A 542 -9.57 -7.35 29.30
CA ARG A 542 -10.36 -7.59 30.52
C ARG A 542 -11.12 -8.91 30.36
N VAL A 543 -11.00 -9.81 31.33
CA VAL A 543 -11.73 -11.08 31.35
C VAL A 543 -12.46 -11.21 32.69
N LEU A 544 -13.78 -11.10 32.65
CA LEU A 544 -14.62 -10.76 33.81
C LEU A 544 -15.81 -11.71 33.93
N ASP A 545 -16.22 -12.07 35.14
CA ASP A 545 -17.50 -12.77 35.37
C ASP A 545 -17.63 -14.09 34.58
N LEU A 546 -16.54 -14.86 34.53
CA LEU A 546 -16.50 -16.18 33.87
C LEU A 546 -16.96 -17.26 34.86
N SER A 547 -18.27 -17.49 34.91
CA SER A 547 -18.90 -18.55 35.70
C SER A 547 -20.11 -19.16 34.99
N GLN A 548 -20.36 -20.45 35.27
CA GLN A 548 -21.64 -21.11 35.02
C GLN A 548 -22.60 -20.81 36.20
N LEU A 549 -23.89 -20.60 35.94
CA LEU A 549 -24.87 -20.18 36.94
C LEU A 549 -24.38 -18.96 37.76
N ASP A 550 -24.77 -18.85 39.03
CA ASP A 550 -24.25 -17.88 39.99
C ASP A 550 -22.78 -18.15 40.41
N GLY A 551 -22.12 -19.12 39.77
CA GLY A 551 -20.73 -19.51 40.00
C GLY A 551 -20.49 -20.42 41.20
N GLU A 552 -21.54 -20.86 41.90
CA GLU A 552 -21.45 -21.58 43.18
C GLU A 552 -21.12 -23.08 43.09
N GLY A 553 -20.76 -23.59 41.91
CA GLY A 553 -20.41 -25.00 41.69
C GLY A 553 -18.93 -25.34 41.86
N ALA A 554 -18.67 -26.56 42.32
CA ALA A 554 -17.32 -27.15 42.42
C ALA A 554 -16.71 -27.57 41.06
N CYS A 555 -17.47 -27.50 39.97
CA CYS A 555 -17.00 -27.83 38.63
C CYS A 555 -15.82 -26.94 38.22
N GLN A 556 -14.81 -27.51 37.55
CA GLN A 556 -13.56 -26.81 37.20
C GLN A 556 -13.74 -25.95 35.94
N GLU A 557 -14.75 -25.08 35.98
CA GLU A 557 -15.30 -24.22 34.93
C GLU A 557 -14.86 -22.77 35.11
N GLY A 558 -15.07 -21.94 34.09
CA GLY A 558 -14.87 -20.50 34.21
C GLY A 558 -13.41 -20.18 34.50
N VAL A 559 -12.54 -20.59 33.57
CA VAL A 559 -11.15 -20.11 33.53
C VAL A 559 -11.13 -18.80 32.74
N GLY A 560 -10.45 -17.76 33.25
CA GLY A 560 -10.32 -16.49 32.56
C GLY A 560 -9.53 -16.63 31.26
N ILE A 561 -8.23 -16.87 31.38
CA ILE A 561 -7.31 -17.07 30.26
C ILE A 561 -6.69 -18.46 30.39
N GLU A 562 -7.02 -19.35 29.45
CA GLU A 562 -6.39 -20.66 29.29
C GLU A 562 -5.63 -20.67 27.96
N VAL A 563 -4.35 -21.00 27.99
CA VAL A 563 -3.64 -21.44 26.76
C VAL A 563 -3.72 -22.99 26.75
N ARG A 564 -3.50 -23.71 25.63
CA ARG A 564 -3.67 -25.20 25.43
C ARG A 564 -2.93 -25.76 24.23
N ASN A 565 -2.41 -27.00 24.34
CA ASN A 565 -1.84 -27.88 23.31
C ASN A 565 -1.21 -29.12 24.01
N ALA A 566 -0.84 -30.15 23.27
CA ALA A 566 -0.38 -31.43 23.82
C ALA A 566 1.12 -31.45 24.17
N LEU A 567 1.49 -32.22 25.20
CA LEU A 567 2.90 -32.59 25.47
C LEU A 567 3.56 -33.33 24.29
N THR A 568 2.76 -34.00 23.45
CA THR A 568 3.21 -34.71 22.25
C THR A 568 3.40 -33.81 21.02
N ALA A 569 3.15 -32.50 21.13
CA ALA A 569 3.30 -31.57 20.02
C ALA A 569 4.77 -31.38 19.62
N THR A 570 5.02 -31.16 18.33
CA THR A 570 6.37 -31.06 17.75
C THR A 570 7.14 -29.81 18.18
N SER A 571 6.44 -28.73 18.55
CA SER A 571 7.00 -27.43 18.94
C SER A 571 6.64 -27.05 20.37
N GLU A 572 7.59 -26.41 21.07
CA GLU A 572 7.29 -25.48 22.18
C GLU A 572 6.84 -24.15 21.59
N THR A 573 6.17 -23.35 22.41
CA THR A 573 5.40 -22.20 21.97
C THR A 573 5.41 -21.11 23.04
N HIS A 574 5.10 -19.90 22.63
CA HIS A 574 5.37 -18.69 23.40
C HIS A 574 4.12 -17.80 23.40
N VAL A 575 3.60 -17.48 24.58
CA VAL A 575 2.45 -16.59 24.76
C VAL A 575 2.76 -15.54 25.81
N GLU A 576 2.66 -14.28 25.40
CA GLU A 576 2.68 -13.11 26.28
C GLU A 576 1.25 -12.87 26.81
N VAL A 577 1.05 -12.97 28.12
CA VAL A 577 -0.16 -12.53 28.80
C VAL A 577 0.23 -11.31 29.65
N ARG A 578 0.01 -10.10 29.15
CA ARG A 578 0.51 -8.87 29.81
C ARG A 578 -0.55 -7.78 30.00
N GLY A 579 -0.55 -7.15 31.18
CA GLY A 579 -1.36 -5.96 31.46
C GLY A 579 -2.88 -6.19 31.57
N ASN A 580 -3.32 -7.46 31.64
CA ASN A 580 -4.75 -7.79 31.67
C ASN A 580 -5.36 -7.62 33.06
N LEU A 581 -6.67 -7.38 33.11
CA LEU A 581 -7.49 -7.61 34.31
C LEU A 581 -8.28 -8.91 34.15
N VAL A 582 -8.01 -9.89 35.00
CA VAL A 582 -8.76 -11.15 35.05
C VAL A 582 -9.43 -11.29 36.41
N ALA A 583 -10.76 -11.23 36.48
CA ALA A 583 -11.47 -11.08 37.75
C ALA A 583 -12.82 -11.82 37.77
N ARG A 584 -13.24 -12.28 38.96
CA ARG A 584 -14.54 -12.95 39.18
C ARG A 584 -14.74 -14.18 38.28
N TYR A 585 -13.67 -14.94 38.10
CA TYR A 585 -13.67 -16.27 37.48
C TYR A 585 -14.11 -17.34 38.49
N GLN A 586 -14.77 -18.39 38.01
CA GLN A 586 -15.21 -19.52 38.84
C GLN A 586 -14.02 -20.38 39.30
N LYS A 587 -13.13 -20.82 38.39
CA LYS A 587 -12.00 -21.70 38.74
C LYS A 587 -10.63 -21.01 38.78
N ALA A 588 -10.20 -20.37 37.69
CA ALA A 588 -8.83 -19.87 37.62
C ALA A 588 -8.67 -18.61 36.76
N GLY A 589 -7.67 -17.78 37.11
CA GLY A 589 -7.35 -16.55 36.38
C GLY A 589 -6.60 -16.83 35.08
N ILE A 590 -5.30 -17.13 35.17
CA ILE A 590 -4.39 -17.29 34.02
C ILE A 590 -3.72 -18.67 34.10
N VAL A 591 -3.74 -19.46 33.02
CA VAL A 591 -3.50 -20.92 33.05
C VAL A 591 -2.56 -21.42 31.93
N GLY A 592 -1.47 -22.08 32.34
CA GLY A 592 -0.37 -22.63 31.53
C GLY A 592 0.09 -24.06 31.91
N SER A 593 0.14 -25.02 30.98
CA SER A 593 0.80 -26.35 31.06
C SER A 593 1.24 -26.88 29.69
N GLY A 594 1.71 -28.13 29.63
CA GLY A 594 1.98 -28.80 28.38
C GLY A 594 3.23 -28.14 27.83
N ARG A 595 3.36 -28.08 26.51
CA ARG A 595 4.57 -27.56 25.90
C ARG A 595 4.55 -26.03 25.68
N VAL A 596 4.22 -25.26 26.72
CA VAL A 596 4.40 -23.78 26.70
C VAL A 596 5.68 -23.35 27.36
N LYS A 597 6.13 -22.20 26.88
CA LYS A 597 6.74 -21.15 27.68
C LYS A 597 5.77 -19.97 27.81
N LEU A 598 5.15 -19.81 28.97
CA LEU A 598 4.16 -18.76 29.24
C LEU A 598 4.82 -17.56 29.93
N SER A 599 4.58 -16.34 29.43
CA SER A 599 5.08 -15.10 30.03
C SER A 599 3.90 -14.30 30.60
N VAL A 600 3.76 -14.26 31.92
CA VAL A 600 2.64 -13.61 32.63
C VAL A 600 3.16 -12.34 33.30
N GLU A 601 2.89 -11.17 32.74
CA GLU A 601 3.56 -9.91 33.13
C GLU A 601 2.59 -8.78 33.49
N ASP A 602 2.81 -8.09 34.61
CA ASP A 602 2.08 -6.88 35.04
C ASP A 602 0.52 -7.03 35.05
N ASN A 603 -0.02 -8.25 35.14
CA ASN A 603 -1.47 -8.48 35.16
C ASN A 603 -2.06 -8.25 36.56
N ARG A 604 -3.36 -7.95 36.61
CA ARG A 604 -4.17 -7.93 37.83
C ARG A 604 -5.15 -9.10 37.81
N VAL A 605 -5.02 -10.00 38.79
CA VAL A 605 -5.78 -11.25 38.86
C VAL A 605 -6.55 -11.32 40.18
N GLU A 606 -7.88 -11.30 40.11
CA GLU A 606 -8.76 -11.12 41.27
C GLU A 606 -9.71 -12.32 41.47
N GLY A 607 -9.38 -13.17 42.44
CA GLY A 607 -10.21 -14.32 42.80
C GLY A 607 -11.54 -13.91 43.45
N GLY A 608 -11.64 -12.71 44.02
CA GLY A 608 -12.88 -12.20 44.62
C GLY A 608 -13.14 -12.64 46.07
N GLY A 609 -12.23 -13.39 46.69
CA GLY A 609 -12.25 -13.71 48.11
C GLY A 609 -12.79 -15.10 48.46
N PRO A 610 -13.26 -15.30 49.71
CA PRO A 610 -13.71 -16.59 50.24
C PRO A 610 -14.90 -17.18 49.48
N VAL A 611 -14.82 -18.45 49.07
CA VAL A 611 -15.96 -19.25 48.59
C VAL A 611 -15.96 -20.66 49.16
N PRO A 612 -17.12 -21.26 49.49
CA PRO A 612 -17.20 -22.59 50.11
C PRO A 612 -17.17 -23.76 49.10
N PHE A 613 -17.29 -23.48 47.80
CA PHE A 613 -17.58 -24.50 46.77
C PHE A 613 -16.40 -24.88 45.86
N ILE A 614 -15.41 -23.99 45.62
CA ILE A 614 -14.30 -24.28 44.71
C ILE A 614 -12.97 -23.66 45.16
N ALA A 615 -11.89 -24.44 45.08
CA ALA A 615 -10.53 -23.93 45.25
C ALA A 615 -10.10 -23.13 44.01
N ARG A 616 -9.99 -21.80 44.15
CA ARG A 616 -9.60 -20.90 43.07
C ARG A 616 -8.08 -20.74 42.95
N ASN A 617 -7.59 -20.61 41.72
CA ASN A 617 -6.17 -20.42 41.42
C ASN A 617 -5.99 -19.09 40.66
N GLY A 618 -5.09 -18.21 41.10
CA GLY A 618 -4.85 -16.94 40.42
C GLY A 618 -4.09 -17.13 39.11
N ILE A 619 -2.79 -17.41 39.20
CA ILE A 619 -1.94 -17.79 38.07
C ILE A 619 -1.54 -19.26 38.27
N GLN A 620 -1.53 -20.03 37.20
CA GLN A 620 -1.34 -21.48 37.19
C GLN A 620 -0.30 -21.85 36.14
N PHE A 621 0.84 -22.36 36.58
CA PHE A 621 1.71 -23.23 35.79
C PHE A 621 1.44 -24.68 36.19
N SER A 622 1.66 -25.61 35.27
CA SER A 622 1.33 -27.03 35.52
C SER A 622 1.90 -27.95 34.44
N ASN A 623 1.77 -29.28 34.60
CA ASN A 623 1.87 -30.31 33.54
C ASN A 623 2.85 -30.04 32.38
N GLY A 624 4.10 -29.64 32.66
CA GLY A 624 5.14 -29.38 31.65
C GLY A 624 5.38 -27.92 31.23
N ALA A 625 4.59 -26.94 31.69
CA ALA A 625 4.84 -25.54 31.34
C ALA A 625 6.15 -25.02 31.96
N THR A 626 6.80 -24.15 31.21
CA THR A 626 7.94 -23.32 31.62
C THR A 626 7.57 -21.84 31.51
N GLY A 627 8.47 -20.93 31.88
CA GLY A 627 8.34 -19.50 31.60
C GLY A 627 8.45 -18.62 32.83
N GLN A 628 7.63 -17.58 32.92
CA GLN A 628 7.72 -16.62 34.02
C GLN A 628 6.37 -16.01 34.41
N ALA A 629 6.21 -15.72 35.70
CA ALA A 629 5.24 -14.75 36.17
C ALA A 629 5.99 -13.61 36.87
N THR A 630 5.89 -12.40 36.33
CA THR A 630 6.64 -11.22 36.78
C THR A 630 5.71 -10.05 37.08
N LYS A 631 5.87 -9.42 38.26
CA LYS A 631 5.18 -8.17 38.67
C LYS A 631 3.65 -8.20 38.71
N ASN A 632 3.02 -9.37 38.61
CA ASN A 632 1.57 -9.49 38.66
C ASN A 632 1.03 -9.14 40.06
N ARG A 633 -0.16 -8.53 40.14
CA ARG A 633 -0.94 -8.44 41.37
C ARG A 633 -1.98 -9.56 41.40
N VAL A 634 -1.90 -10.46 42.37
CA VAL A 634 -2.81 -11.61 42.51
C VAL A 634 -3.49 -11.59 43.89
N GLU A 635 -4.80 -11.29 43.91
CA GLU A 635 -5.55 -11.05 45.15
C GLU A 635 -6.80 -11.92 45.31
N GLY A 636 -7.01 -12.44 46.52
CA GLY A 636 -8.30 -13.01 46.93
C GLY A 636 -8.62 -14.41 46.40
N ASN A 637 -7.63 -15.24 46.09
CA ASN A 637 -7.86 -16.67 45.81
C ASN A 637 -7.95 -17.42 47.13
N ALA A 638 -9.16 -17.54 47.66
CA ALA A 638 -9.42 -18.13 48.97
C ALA A 638 -10.63 -19.08 48.96
N TYR A 639 -10.54 -20.21 49.66
CA TYR A 639 -11.56 -21.26 49.66
C TYR A 639 -11.86 -21.68 51.10
N SER A 640 -13.11 -21.49 51.54
CA SER A 640 -13.54 -21.77 52.92
C SER A 640 -14.01 -23.21 53.13
N GLY A 641 -14.28 -23.97 52.07
CA GLY A 641 -14.64 -25.38 52.14
C GLY A 641 -13.48 -26.30 52.55
N GLY A 642 -13.78 -27.54 52.94
CA GLY A 642 -12.77 -28.50 53.41
C GLY A 642 -11.94 -29.16 52.29
N GLY A 643 -10.87 -29.85 52.69
CA GLY A 643 -10.16 -30.85 51.88
C GLY A 643 -9.16 -30.35 50.82
N THR A 644 -9.10 -29.06 50.53
CA THR A 644 -8.13 -28.46 49.59
C THR A 644 -7.92 -26.97 49.90
N THR A 645 -6.98 -26.31 49.24
CA THR A 645 -6.62 -24.88 49.39
C THR A 645 -6.65 -24.17 48.04
N ALA A 646 -7.13 -22.94 48.03
CA ALA A 646 -6.90 -22.02 46.92
C ALA A 646 -5.41 -21.59 46.83
N ALA A 647 -5.01 -20.99 45.71
CA ALA A 647 -3.63 -20.50 45.52
C ALA A 647 -3.59 -19.17 44.76
N GLY A 648 -2.70 -18.26 45.17
CA GLY A 648 -2.38 -17.07 44.40
C GLY A 648 -1.63 -17.46 43.12
N ILE A 649 -0.43 -18.02 43.26
CA ILE A 649 0.29 -18.68 42.16
C ILE A 649 0.43 -20.17 42.49
N LEU A 650 0.14 -21.04 41.53
CA LEU A 650 0.26 -22.49 41.65
C LEU A 650 1.16 -23.04 40.54
N VAL A 651 2.14 -23.86 40.91
CA VAL A 651 2.92 -24.70 39.99
C VAL A 651 2.66 -26.16 40.37
N ALA A 652 2.06 -26.95 39.46
CA ALA A 652 1.61 -28.31 39.78
C ALA A 652 1.89 -29.34 38.67
N GLY A 653 2.68 -30.36 38.99
CA GLY A 653 3.13 -31.37 38.03
C GLY A 653 3.72 -32.60 38.71
N GLY A 654 4.07 -33.61 37.92
CA GLY A 654 4.57 -34.89 38.40
C GLY A 654 3.52 -36.01 38.48
N ASP A 655 4.01 -37.21 38.80
CA ASP A 655 3.29 -38.47 38.67
C ASP A 655 2.01 -38.55 39.52
N TYR A 656 1.97 -37.88 40.68
CA TYR A 656 0.79 -37.81 41.54
C TYR A 656 -0.47 -37.36 40.78
N TYR A 657 -0.30 -36.39 39.87
CA TYR A 657 -1.37 -35.83 39.05
C TYR A 657 -1.51 -36.52 37.68
N ARG A 658 -0.56 -37.40 37.34
CA ARG A 658 -0.33 -37.92 35.98
C ARG A 658 0.01 -36.79 35.00
N MET A 659 0.87 -35.88 35.45
CA MET A 659 1.26 -34.67 34.74
C MET A 659 2.78 -34.60 34.59
N ALA A 660 3.28 -33.97 33.53
CA ALA A 660 4.70 -33.65 33.45
C ALA A 660 5.10 -32.67 34.57
N LEU A 661 6.35 -32.74 35.03
CA LEU A 661 6.91 -31.71 35.91
C LEU A 661 7.02 -30.39 35.16
N CYS A 662 6.84 -29.29 35.88
CA CYS A 662 7.06 -27.93 35.40
C CYS A 662 8.48 -27.54 35.77
N GLU A 663 9.24 -27.02 34.83
CA GLU A 663 10.68 -26.80 34.98
C GLU A 663 11.04 -25.36 34.56
N ASP A 664 12.10 -24.81 35.12
CA ASP A 664 12.64 -23.47 34.78
C ASP A 664 11.59 -22.33 34.79
N ILE A 665 10.73 -22.28 35.82
CA ILE A 665 9.76 -21.19 36.03
C ILE A 665 10.31 -20.11 36.96
N ASP A 666 10.27 -18.86 36.49
CA ASP A 666 10.63 -17.67 37.25
C ASP A 666 9.39 -16.98 37.84
N LEU A 667 9.26 -16.99 39.17
CA LEU A 667 8.23 -16.25 39.90
C LEU A 667 8.88 -15.04 40.56
N PHE A 668 8.80 -13.87 39.93
CA PHE A 668 9.63 -12.70 40.25
C PHE A 668 8.84 -11.41 40.52
N GLU A 669 9.14 -10.72 41.62
CA GLU A 669 8.56 -9.39 41.96
C GLU A 669 7.01 -9.31 41.98
N ASN A 670 6.29 -10.44 42.06
CA ASN A 670 4.83 -10.44 42.12
C ASN A 670 4.31 -9.94 43.47
N THR A 671 3.12 -9.35 43.48
CA THR A 671 2.39 -8.92 44.68
C THR A 671 1.17 -9.82 44.91
N LEU A 672 1.24 -10.70 45.91
CA LEU A 672 0.20 -11.66 46.25
C LEU A 672 -0.48 -11.25 47.56
N VAL A 673 -1.81 -11.13 47.55
CA VAL A 673 -2.58 -10.56 48.67
C VAL A 673 -3.79 -11.43 49.03
N LYS A 674 -3.93 -11.83 50.30
CA LYS A 674 -5.09 -12.59 50.84
C LYS A 674 -5.45 -13.85 50.03
N ASN A 675 -4.47 -14.69 49.69
CA ASN A 675 -4.73 -15.99 49.07
C ASN A 675 -4.57 -17.10 50.14
N ASP A 676 -5.32 -18.21 50.10
CA ASP A 676 -5.18 -19.32 51.09
C ASP A 676 -3.70 -19.74 51.20
N ILE A 677 -3.12 -20.12 50.06
CA ILE A 677 -1.67 -20.19 49.87
C ILE A 677 -1.26 -19.07 48.91
N GLY A 678 -0.20 -18.34 49.24
CA GLY A 678 0.38 -17.30 48.38
C GLY A 678 0.96 -17.92 47.11
N ILE A 679 2.15 -18.50 47.22
CA ILE A 679 2.81 -19.27 46.15
C ILE A 679 2.84 -20.75 46.55
N ASN A 680 2.39 -21.62 45.65
CA ASN A 680 2.23 -23.04 45.91
C ASN A 680 2.98 -23.86 44.85
N VAL A 681 4.14 -24.42 45.21
CA VAL A 681 4.87 -25.41 44.41
C VAL A 681 4.43 -26.79 44.88
N SER A 682 3.42 -27.33 44.21
CA SER A 682 2.89 -28.65 44.49
C SER A 682 3.26 -29.61 43.37
N GLN A 683 4.57 -29.88 43.27
CA GLN A 683 5.11 -30.87 42.35
C GLN A 683 5.43 -32.15 43.11
N ALA A 684 4.98 -33.30 42.63
CA ALA A 684 4.96 -34.51 43.44
C ALA A 684 5.26 -35.82 42.68
N ASP A 685 5.99 -36.72 43.34
CA ASP A 685 6.17 -38.11 42.92
C ASP A 685 4.88 -38.94 43.09
N GLY A 686 4.90 -40.19 42.62
CA GLY A 686 3.72 -41.07 42.68
C GLY A 686 3.21 -41.38 44.10
N ASP A 687 4.04 -41.18 45.14
CA ASP A 687 3.71 -41.40 46.55
C ASP A 687 3.29 -40.10 47.27
N GLY A 688 3.32 -38.94 46.60
CA GLY A 688 2.95 -37.64 47.17
C GLY A 688 4.06 -36.97 47.98
N ASN A 689 5.34 -37.25 47.67
CA ASN A 689 6.50 -36.51 48.16
C ASN A 689 7.01 -35.54 47.08
N GLY A 690 7.98 -34.68 47.44
CA GLY A 690 8.69 -33.84 46.47
C GLY A 690 9.29 -34.62 45.29
N PRO A 691 9.48 -33.96 44.14
CA PRO A 691 9.85 -34.64 42.91
C PRO A 691 11.21 -35.34 43.03
N PRO A 692 11.44 -36.44 42.28
CA PRO A 692 12.67 -37.21 42.36
C PRO A 692 13.87 -36.50 41.71
N VAL A 693 13.63 -35.40 41.00
CA VAL A 693 14.62 -34.58 40.28
C VAL A 693 14.45 -33.10 40.63
N PRO A 694 15.52 -32.28 40.56
CA PRO A 694 15.42 -30.83 40.64
C PRO A 694 14.48 -30.26 39.57
N THR A 695 13.58 -29.34 39.97
CA THR A 695 12.66 -28.65 39.04
C THR A 695 13.10 -27.22 38.69
N GLY A 696 14.10 -26.66 39.38
CA GLY A 696 14.78 -25.44 38.94
C GLY A 696 14.00 -24.13 39.10
N LEU A 697 12.84 -24.13 39.76
CA LEU A 697 12.01 -22.93 39.93
C LEU A 697 12.77 -21.86 40.73
N ARG A 698 12.64 -20.59 40.33
CA ARG A 698 13.22 -19.44 41.04
C ARG A 698 12.10 -18.55 41.54
N ILE A 699 11.88 -18.56 42.85
CA ILE A 699 10.82 -17.83 43.56
C ILE A 699 11.48 -16.70 44.32
N GLN A 700 11.53 -15.52 43.71
CA GLN A 700 12.39 -14.43 44.18
C GLN A 700 11.70 -13.06 44.22
N ARG A 701 11.95 -12.32 45.31
CA ARG A 701 11.48 -10.93 45.52
C ARG A 701 9.96 -10.71 45.47
N ASN A 702 9.15 -11.76 45.60
CA ASN A 702 7.70 -11.63 45.67
C ASN A 702 7.28 -11.05 47.03
N MET A 703 6.26 -10.20 47.03
CA MET A 703 5.61 -9.68 48.23
C MET A 703 4.30 -10.46 48.46
N VAL A 704 4.16 -11.11 49.61
CA VAL A 704 3.15 -12.14 49.87
C VAL A 704 2.48 -11.86 51.22
N GLU A 705 1.31 -11.22 51.20
CA GLU A 705 0.72 -10.58 52.38
C GLU A 705 -0.70 -11.08 52.69
N HIS A 706 -0.98 -11.44 53.95
CA HIS A 706 -2.34 -11.81 54.38
C HIS A 706 -2.72 -11.17 55.73
N ALA A 707 -3.21 -9.94 55.66
CA ALA A 707 -3.73 -9.21 56.83
C ALA A 707 -4.97 -9.88 57.47
N GLY A 708 -5.86 -10.49 56.66
CA GLY A 708 -6.98 -11.31 57.16
C GLY A 708 -8.28 -11.21 56.37
N TRP A 709 -9.24 -12.04 56.80
CA TRP A 709 -10.64 -12.02 56.37
C TRP A 709 -11.57 -11.69 57.56
N PRO A 710 -12.78 -11.14 57.34
CA PRO A 710 -13.68 -10.73 58.43
C PRO A 710 -14.36 -11.86 59.22
N GLU A 711 -14.40 -13.08 58.66
CA GLU A 711 -15.21 -14.21 59.11
C GLU A 711 -14.33 -15.42 59.51
N PRO A 712 -14.81 -16.35 60.36
CA PRO A 712 -13.97 -17.33 61.06
C PRO A 712 -13.57 -18.52 60.17
N TYR A 713 -12.51 -18.35 59.39
CA TYR A 713 -11.68 -19.45 58.91
C TYR A 713 -10.96 -20.11 60.10
N ALA A 714 -11.42 -21.32 60.47
CA ALA A 714 -10.82 -22.18 61.49
C ALA A 714 -10.53 -23.58 60.91
N GLY A 715 -9.48 -24.25 61.39
CA GLY A 715 -9.06 -25.55 60.87
C GLY A 715 -8.48 -25.52 59.45
N LYS A 716 -8.04 -24.36 58.98
CA LYS A 716 -7.56 -24.13 57.61
C LYS A 716 -6.06 -23.86 57.58
N LEU A 717 -5.39 -24.38 56.56
CA LEU A 717 -3.99 -24.11 56.30
C LEU A 717 -3.85 -22.80 55.52
N PHE A 718 -2.97 -21.91 55.99
CA PHE A 718 -2.56 -20.70 55.28
C PHE A 718 -1.04 -20.65 55.19
N VAL A 719 -0.50 -20.42 54.00
CA VAL A 719 0.96 -20.47 53.76
C VAL A 719 1.40 -19.36 52.81
N GLY A 720 2.44 -18.61 53.15
CA GLY A 720 3.03 -17.63 52.23
C GLY A 720 3.63 -18.31 51.00
N ILE A 721 4.60 -19.21 51.22
CA ILE A 721 5.19 -20.05 50.17
C ILE A 721 5.21 -21.51 50.61
N TRP A 722 4.63 -22.41 49.80
CA TRP A 722 4.69 -23.86 49.97
C TRP A 722 5.55 -24.50 48.87
N ASP A 723 6.45 -25.43 49.23
CA ASP A 723 7.20 -26.27 48.30
C ASP A 723 7.36 -27.70 48.83
N LEU A 724 7.00 -28.69 48.00
CA LEU A 724 7.17 -30.12 48.29
C LEU A 724 8.64 -30.60 48.19
N GLY A 725 9.59 -29.76 47.77
CA GLY A 725 11.03 -30.01 47.91
C GLY A 725 11.73 -30.43 46.60
N GLY A 726 11.54 -29.64 45.54
CA GLY A 726 12.12 -29.86 44.21
C GLY A 726 13.45 -29.15 43.93
N ALA A 727 14.28 -28.91 44.94
CA ALA A 727 15.55 -28.16 44.84
C ALA A 727 15.38 -26.75 44.24
N ASN A 728 14.29 -26.07 44.63
CA ASN A 728 13.91 -24.76 44.10
C ASN A 728 14.55 -23.61 44.88
N VAL A 729 14.85 -22.50 44.20
CA VAL A 729 15.48 -21.33 44.82
C VAL A 729 14.40 -20.38 45.35
N ILE A 730 14.16 -20.43 46.67
CA ILE A 730 13.23 -19.53 47.37
C ILE A 730 14.08 -18.50 48.13
N SER A 731 14.08 -17.23 47.68
CA SER A 731 15.02 -16.21 48.17
C SER A 731 14.56 -14.75 48.01
N GLN A 732 14.96 -13.86 48.90
CA GLN A 732 14.64 -12.42 48.93
C GLN A 732 13.15 -12.04 48.88
N ASN A 733 12.23 -12.97 49.12
CA ASN A 733 10.78 -12.74 49.20
C ASN A 733 10.41 -12.00 50.50
N ARG A 734 9.21 -11.41 50.55
CA ARG A 734 8.65 -10.78 51.74
C ARG A 734 7.30 -11.40 52.06
N VAL A 735 7.25 -12.27 53.07
CA VAL A 735 6.02 -12.87 53.57
C VAL A 735 5.57 -12.12 54.83
N SER A 736 4.31 -11.68 54.89
CA SER A 736 3.81 -10.82 55.98
C SER A 736 2.34 -11.06 56.31
N GLY A 737 1.93 -10.60 57.50
CA GLY A 737 0.54 -10.56 57.94
C GLY A 737 0.13 -11.75 58.79
N ALA A 738 -0.80 -11.50 59.71
CA ALA A 738 -1.24 -12.40 60.76
C ALA A 738 -1.74 -13.79 60.30
N TRP A 739 -2.02 -13.99 59.01
CA TRP A 739 -2.46 -15.28 58.46
C TRP A 739 -1.35 -16.07 57.76
N TYR A 740 -0.15 -15.51 57.60
CA TYR A 740 1.07 -16.27 57.29
C TYR A 740 2.04 -16.29 58.48
N GLU A 741 2.00 -15.29 59.36
CA GLU A 741 2.83 -15.24 60.56
C GLU A 741 2.53 -16.40 61.53
N ARG A 742 3.43 -17.39 61.58
CA ARG A 742 3.29 -18.62 62.39
C ARG A 742 3.09 -18.38 63.89
N ALA A 743 3.46 -17.21 64.41
CA ALA A 743 3.19 -16.81 65.78
C ALA A 743 1.67 -16.64 66.08
N THR A 744 0.85 -16.35 65.06
CA THR A 744 -0.59 -16.08 65.23
C THR A 744 -1.41 -17.35 65.43
N LYS A 745 -1.21 -18.38 64.58
CA LYS A 745 -1.79 -19.71 64.75
C LYS A 745 -0.75 -20.80 64.41
N PRO A 746 0.07 -21.26 65.38
CA PRO A 746 1.21 -22.16 65.13
C PRO A 746 0.91 -23.50 64.42
N ASP A 747 -0.36 -23.89 64.37
CA ASP A 747 -0.88 -25.11 63.75
C ASP A 747 -1.61 -24.91 62.40
N GLU A 748 -1.88 -23.66 62.00
CA GLU A 748 -2.68 -23.28 60.81
C GLU A 748 -1.95 -22.34 59.86
N THR A 749 -1.22 -21.34 60.38
CA THR A 749 -0.59 -20.26 59.61
C THR A 749 0.91 -20.44 59.51
N PHE A 750 1.49 -20.32 58.32
CA PHE A 750 2.92 -20.50 58.07
C PHE A 750 3.46 -19.50 57.05
N ASP A 751 4.70 -19.07 57.25
CA ASP A 751 5.39 -18.10 56.41
C ASP A 751 5.95 -18.81 55.17
N ILE A 752 6.82 -19.80 55.39
CA ILE A 752 7.31 -20.69 54.34
C ILE A 752 7.32 -22.14 54.86
N ILE A 753 6.84 -23.07 54.03
CA ILE A 753 7.04 -24.50 54.23
C ILE A 753 7.80 -25.04 53.01
N VAL A 754 8.97 -25.61 53.27
CA VAL A 754 9.70 -26.45 52.32
C VAL A 754 9.86 -27.83 52.92
N GLU A 755 9.59 -28.87 52.14
CA GLU A 755 9.73 -30.26 52.57
C GLU A 755 11.14 -30.80 52.35
N ALA A 756 12.10 -30.12 52.99
CA ALA A 756 13.52 -30.45 52.96
C ALA A 756 13.92 -31.52 53.98
N GLY A 757 15.08 -32.15 53.72
CA GLY A 757 15.83 -32.91 54.72
C GLY A 757 16.53 -32.04 55.78
N ALA A 758 17.40 -32.68 56.57
CA ALA A 758 18.30 -31.95 57.47
C ALA A 758 19.33 -31.12 56.68
N ALA A 759 19.77 -30.00 57.27
CA ALA A 759 20.81 -29.16 56.69
C ALA A 759 22.10 -29.95 56.45
N SER A 760 22.72 -29.78 55.28
CA SER A 760 23.99 -30.43 54.95
C SER A 760 24.96 -29.55 54.14
N GLN A 761 24.55 -28.36 53.72
CA GLN A 761 25.40 -27.41 53.01
C GLN A 761 24.97 -25.94 53.25
N ILE A 762 25.91 -25.01 53.10
CA ILE A 762 25.63 -23.59 53.00
C ILE A 762 25.85 -23.16 51.54
N ALA A 763 24.79 -22.79 50.85
CA ALA A 763 24.82 -22.37 49.45
C ALA A 763 24.96 -20.84 49.31
N PHE A 764 25.62 -20.38 48.25
CA PHE A 764 25.63 -18.98 47.85
C PHE A 764 24.72 -18.83 46.63
N LEU A 765 23.54 -18.22 46.81
CA LEU A 765 22.47 -18.18 45.79
C LEU A 765 22.74 -17.15 44.68
N THR A 766 23.55 -16.14 44.99
CA THR A 766 23.98 -15.09 44.06
C THR A 766 25.26 -15.49 43.33
N PRO A 767 25.41 -15.18 42.03
CA PRO A 767 26.65 -15.41 41.30
C PRO A 767 27.88 -14.72 41.92
N ALA A 768 29.05 -15.34 41.70
CA ALA A 768 30.35 -14.76 42.00
C ALA A 768 30.49 -13.35 41.38
N ARG A 769 31.15 -12.44 42.10
CA ARG A 769 31.19 -11.01 41.74
C ARG A 769 32.56 -10.58 41.25
N THR A 770 32.58 -9.72 40.23
CA THR A 770 33.72 -8.86 39.91
C THR A 770 33.39 -7.45 40.40
N VAL A 771 34.21 -6.88 41.28
CA VAL A 771 33.95 -5.57 41.91
C VAL A 771 35.19 -4.67 41.78
N GLY A 772 35.00 -3.37 41.57
CA GLY A 772 36.11 -2.41 41.53
C GLY A 772 36.69 -2.14 42.92
N VAL A 773 37.99 -1.87 43.03
CA VAL A 773 38.64 -1.48 44.30
C VAL A 773 37.87 -0.33 44.97
N GLY A 774 37.51 -0.54 46.24
CA GLY A 774 36.77 0.41 47.07
C GLY A 774 35.26 0.52 46.80
N GLN A 775 34.74 -0.09 45.72
CA GLN A 775 33.31 -0.10 45.41
C GLN A 775 32.55 -1.06 46.33
N CYS A 776 31.29 -0.73 46.62
CA CYS A 776 30.35 -1.68 47.24
C CYS A 776 29.98 -2.74 46.19
N SER A 777 29.91 -4.01 46.59
CA SER A 777 29.37 -5.06 45.74
C SER A 777 27.87 -4.89 45.52
N GLU A 778 27.32 -5.58 44.53
CA GLU A 778 25.90 -5.94 44.59
C GLU A 778 25.64 -6.89 45.77
N SER A 779 24.35 -7.09 46.09
CA SER A 779 23.91 -8.03 47.12
C SER A 779 24.45 -9.44 46.85
N LEU A 780 24.94 -10.07 47.91
CA LEU A 780 25.23 -11.48 48.02
C LEU A 780 24.25 -12.13 48.98
N VAL A 781 23.85 -13.37 48.70
CA VAL A 781 22.94 -14.14 49.55
C VAL A 781 23.53 -15.51 49.83
N VAL A 782 23.61 -15.88 51.11
CA VAL A 782 23.91 -17.25 51.57
C VAL A 782 22.66 -17.87 52.18
N GLN A 783 22.43 -19.16 51.95
CA GLN A 783 21.26 -19.91 52.45
C GLN A 783 21.67 -21.30 52.98
N SER A 784 21.00 -21.76 54.03
CA SER A 784 21.11 -23.14 54.53
C SER A 784 20.24 -24.10 53.72
N GLN A 785 20.83 -25.20 53.23
CA GLN A 785 20.15 -26.17 52.38
C GLN A 785 20.42 -27.63 52.77
N ASP A 786 19.50 -28.51 52.40
CA ASP A 786 19.66 -29.97 52.47
C ASP A 786 20.54 -30.51 51.34
N ALA A 787 20.74 -31.84 51.32
CA ALA A 787 21.59 -32.51 50.34
C ALA A 787 21.04 -32.52 48.90
N ARG A 788 19.79 -32.08 48.68
CA ARG A 788 19.18 -31.88 47.36
C ARG A 788 19.24 -30.42 46.90
N GLY A 789 19.51 -29.48 47.81
CA GLY A 789 19.44 -28.04 47.55
C GLY A 789 18.13 -27.38 48.00
N ASN A 790 17.29 -28.09 48.75
CA ASN A 790 16.10 -27.49 49.34
C ASN A 790 16.47 -26.60 50.52
N LEU A 791 15.87 -25.42 50.59
CA LEU A 791 15.86 -24.54 51.75
C LEU A 791 15.49 -25.31 53.04
N THR A 792 16.38 -25.31 54.04
CA THR A 792 16.13 -25.94 55.35
C THR A 792 16.82 -25.19 56.49
N ALA A 793 16.33 -25.35 57.72
CA ALA A 793 16.82 -24.60 58.88
C ALA A 793 18.03 -25.25 59.54
N LEU A 794 18.99 -24.42 59.97
CA LEU A 794 20.03 -24.80 60.93
C LEU A 794 19.43 -24.95 62.34
N GLY A 795 20.12 -25.69 63.20
CA GLY A 795 19.85 -25.74 64.64
C GLY A 795 20.16 -24.40 65.32
N ALA A 796 21.31 -23.81 65.00
CA ALA A 796 21.65 -22.41 65.31
C ALA A 796 21.69 -21.55 64.03
N PRO A 797 20.96 -20.42 63.96
CA PRO A 797 20.88 -19.61 62.74
C PRO A 797 22.11 -18.72 62.48
N SER A 798 23.10 -18.70 63.38
CA SER A 798 24.31 -17.88 63.20
C SER A 798 25.35 -18.60 62.34
N LEU A 799 25.80 -17.94 61.28
CA LEU A 799 26.97 -18.27 60.50
C LEU A 799 28.12 -17.32 60.83
N VAL A 800 29.35 -17.81 60.73
CA VAL A 800 30.55 -16.98 60.62
C VAL A 800 31.01 -16.98 59.16
N LEU A 801 31.20 -15.78 58.60
CA LEU A 801 31.74 -15.58 57.26
C LEU A 801 33.21 -15.18 57.36
N GLU A 802 34.10 -16.13 57.06
CA GLU A 802 35.54 -15.91 56.96
C GLU A 802 35.90 -15.37 55.56
N VAL A 803 36.94 -14.53 55.48
CA VAL A 803 37.36 -13.88 54.24
C VAL A 803 38.86 -14.09 54.04
N VAL A 804 39.22 -14.73 52.92
CA VAL A 804 40.61 -15.10 52.57
C VAL A 804 40.93 -14.72 51.12
N GLY A 805 42.19 -14.89 50.69
CA GLY A 805 42.67 -14.50 49.36
C GLY A 805 43.49 -13.21 49.36
N SER A 806 44.01 -12.82 48.20
CA SER A 806 44.94 -11.68 48.05
C SER A 806 44.28 -10.30 48.23
N ALA A 807 42.97 -10.19 47.98
CA ALA A 807 42.20 -8.97 48.20
C ALA A 807 41.64 -8.84 49.63
N ALA A 808 41.66 -9.91 50.44
CA ALA A 808 41.09 -9.93 51.79
C ALA A 808 41.62 -8.86 52.77
N PRO A 809 42.93 -8.52 52.81
CA PRO A 809 43.45 -7.61 53.84
C PRO A 809 42.91 -6.18 53.74
N GLY A 810 42.06 -5.81 54.71
CA GLY A 810 41.36 -4.52 54.76
C GLY A 810 39.97 -4.53 54.12
N SER A 811 39.47 -5.68 53.65
CA SER A 811 38.09 -5.81 53.20
C SER A 811 37.11 -5.72 54.37
N VAL A 812 35.90 -5.20 54.10
CA VAL A 812 34.81 -5.01 55.07
C VAL A 812 33.50 -5.49 54.45
N LEU A 813 32.68 -6.15 55.27
CA LEU A 813 31.36 -6.65 54.89
C LEU A 813 30.26 -5.85 55.60
N TYR A 814 29.11 -5.68 54.94
CA TYR A 814 28.05 -4.74 55.30
C TYR A 814 26.66 -5.37 55.15
N ALA A 815 25.70 -4.86 55.93
CA ALA A 815 24.29 -5.24 55.86
C ALA A 815 23.51 -4.51 54.76
N ASP A 816 24.01 -3.36 54.27
CA ASP A 816 23.29 -2.44 53.39
C ASP A 816 23.96 -2.22 52.02
N ALA A 817 23.15 -1.89 51.02
CA ALA A 817 23.59 -1.68 49.63
C ALA A 817 24.43 -0.41 49.40
N ALA A 818 24.51 0.52 50.37
CA ALA A 818 25.47 1.62 50.30
C ALA A 818 26.83 1.24 50.95
N CYS A 819 26.90 0.07 51.59
CA CYS A 819 28.00 -0.39 52.41
C CYS A 819 28.40 0.69 53.46
N THR A 820 27.48 0.98 54.37
CA THR A 820 27.58 1.98 55.45
C THR A 820 27.42 1.39 56.85
N GLN A 821 26.70 0.28 56.99
CA GLN A 821 26.48 -0.49 58.22
C GLN A 821 27.30 -1.78 58.16
N GLU A 822 28.50 -1.76 58.75
CA GLU A 822 29.37 -2.95 58.85
C GLU A 822 28.67 -4.08 59.64
N LEU A 823 28.84 -5.34 59.21
CA LEU A 823 28.34 -6.51 59.93
C LEU A 823 29.06 -6.72 61.27
N PRO A 824 28.42 -7.33 62.29
CA PRO A 824 29.08 -7.64 63.55
C PRO A 824 30.33 -8.52 63.36
N ARG A 825 31.36 -8.28 64.16
CA ARG A 825 32.63 -9.03 64.11
C ARG A 825 32.59 -10.25 65.03
N ALA A 826 32.89 -11.42 64.47
CA ALA A 826 33.14 -12.66 65.21
C ALA A 826 34.64 -12.88 65.40
N ALA A 827 35.03 -13.89 66.19
CA ALA A 827 36.44 -14.16 66.51
C ALA A 827 37.30 -14.54 65.29
N THR A 828 36.71 -15.06 64.20
CA THR A 828 37.41 -15.47 62.97
C THR A 828 36.87 -14.82 61.68
N GLY A 829 35.88 -13.93 61.76
CA GLY A 829 35.19 -13.38 60.59
C GLY A 829 34.10 -12.37 60.95
N TRP A 830 33.04 -12.30 60.15
CA TRP A 830 31.83 -11.53 60.42
C TRP A 830 30.68 -12.48 60.79
N GLU A 831 29.79 -12.05 61.69
CA GLU A 831 28.56 -12.80 62.00
C GLU A 831 27.46 -12.47 60.98
N LEU A 832 26.77 -13.52 60.51
CA LEU A 832 25.54 -13.46 59.76
C LEU A 832 24.48 -14.27 60.50
N VAL A 833 23.25 -13.77 60.60
CA VAL A 833 22.12 -14.53 61.17
C VAL A 833 21.13 -14.80 60.05
N LEU A 834 20.78 -16.06 59.83
CA LEU A 834 19.84 -16.50 58.80
C LEU A 834 18.40 -16.12 59.19
N GLU A 835 17.74 -15.33 58.34
CA GLU A 835 16.39 -14.82 58.59
C GLU A 835 15.32 -15.91 58.40
N LYS A 836 14.32 -15.93 59.30
CA LYS A 836 13.64 -17.19 59.65
C LYS A 836 12.44 -17.69 58.83
N PRO A 837 12.00 -17.03 57.75
CA PRO A 837 11.28 -17.74 56.69
C PRO A 837 12.26 -18.46 55.74
N GLN A 838 13.29 -17.75 55.27
CA GLN A 838 14.08 -18.13 54.08
C GLN A 838 15.45 -18.73 54.40
N GLN A 839 15.79 -18.87 55.69
CA GLN A 839 17.07 -19.38 56.20
C GLN A 839 18.27 -18.83 55.42
N GLU A 840 18.20 -17.56 55.06
CA GLU A 840 19.18 -16.85 54.24
C GLU A 840 19.65 -15.57 54.94
N ALA A 841 20.82 -15.08 54.56
CA ALA A 841 21.29 -13.75 54.94
C ALA A 841 21.85 -13.02 53.73
N ALA A 842 21.41 -11.77 53.55
CA ALA A 842 21.92 -10.87 52.51
C ALA A 842 23.04 -9.98 53.06
N TYR A 843 24.10 -9.77 52.28
CA TYR A 843 25.22 -8.92 52.65
C TYR A 843 25.92 -8.33 51.42
N TYR A 844 26.83 -7.39 51.68
CA TYR A 844 27.59 -6.64 50.68
C TYR A 844 29.06 -6.53 51.13
N PHE A 845 29.99 -6.22 50.23
CA PHE A 845 31.40 -6.02 50.59
C PHE A 845 32.05 -4.82 49.91
N LYS A 846 33.07 -4.25 50.56
CA LYS A 846 34.08 -3.35 49.94
C LYS A 846 35.46 -3.95 50.16
N ALA A 847 36.29 -3.96 49.12
CA ALA A 847 37.66 -4.47 49.17
C ALA A 847 38.66 -3.42 48.67
N PRO A 848 39.72 -3.07 49.44
CA PRO A 848 40.66 -1.99 49.09
C PRO A 848 41.86 -2.46 48.24
N ARG A 849 41.85 -3.70 47.74
CA ARG A 849 42.97 -4.32 47.01
C ARG A 849 42.48 -5.17 45.86
N THR A 850 43.18 -5.11 44.73
CA THR A 850 42.97 -6.02 43.59
C THR A 850 43.37 -7.46 43.95
N GLY A 851 42.64 -8.45 43.45
CA GLY A 851 43.00 -9.86 43.64
C GLY A 851 41.80 -10.79 43.79
N GLU A 852 42.05 -11.98 44.34
CA GLU A 852 41.02 -12.93 44.71
C GLU A 852 40.50 -12.62 46.12
N LEU A 853 39.17 -12.65 46.28
CA LEU A 853 38.47 -12.50 47.54
C LEU A 853 37.55 -13.70 47.73
N THR A 854 37.95 -14.64 48.58
CA THR A 854 37.26 -15.92 48.78
C THR A 854 36.55 -15.91 50.12
N PHE A 855 35.23 -16.08 50.10
CA PHE A 855 34.36 -16.08 51.26
C PHE A 855 34.03 -17.52 51.67
N LYS A 856 34.12 -17.80 52.97
CA LYS A 856 33.77 -19.11 53.56
C LYS A 856 32.72 -18.93 54.66
N ALA A 857 31.49 -19.34 54.38
CA ALA A 857 30.39 -19.32 55.34
C ALA A 857 30.42 -20.62 56.15
N LYS A 858 30.35 -20.55 57.49
CA LYS A 858 30.40 -21.72 58.38
C LYS A 858 29.38 -21.63 59.52
N GLY A 859 28.71 -22.72 59.84
CA GLY A 859 27.80 -22.84 61.00
C GLY A 859 27.26 -24.26 61.13
N ASP A 860 26.92 -24.69 62.35
CA ASP A 860 26.45 -26.05 62.69
C ASP A 860 27.30 -27.21 62.13
N GLY A 861 28.61 -26.97 61.92
CA GLY A 861 29.54 -27.94 61.35
C GLY A 861 29.49 -28.05 59.81
N LEU A 862 28.64 -27.25 59.16
CA LEU A 862 28.56 -27.10 57.71
C LEU A 862 29.46 -25.95 57.24
N GLU A 863 29.96 -26.03 56.00
CA GLU A 863 30.60 -24.90 55.33
C GLU A 863 30.18 -24.76 53.86
N GLY A 864 30.36 -23.56 53.32
CA GLY A 864 30.20 -23.21 51.92
C GLY A 864 31.23 -22.17 51.50
N THR A 865 31.67 -22.18 50.24
CA THR A 865 32.72 -21.27 49.73
C THR A 865 32.32 -20.64 48.39
N GLN A 866 32.53 -19.32 48.24
CA GLN A 866 32.43 -18.63 46.95
C GLN A 866 33.66 -17.74 46.72
N VAL A 867 34.10 -17.64 45.46
CA VAL A 867 35.28 -16.89 45.04
C VAL A 867 34.85 -15.65 44.26
N HIS A 868 35.36 -14.49 44.64
CA HIS A 868 35.09 -13.18 44.02
C HIS A 868 36.40 -12.56 43.52
N VAL A 869 36.30 -11.60 42.59
CA VAL A 869 37.46 -10.93 41.99
C VAL A 869 37.35 -9.43 42.20
N VAL A 870 38.43 -8.82 42.69
CA VAL A 870 38.53 -7.37 42.88
C VAL A 870 39.53 -6.79 41.87
N ARG A 871 39.17 -5.70 41.18
CA ARG A 871 39.94 -5.12 40.06
C ARG A 871 40.11 -3.61 40.17
#